data_AF-A0A2D6F7K9-F1
#
_entry.id   AF-A0A2D6F7K9-F1
#
_cell.length_a   1.000
_cell.length_b   1.000
_cell.length_c   1.000
_cell.angle_alpha   90.00
_cell.angle_beta   90.00
_cell.angle_gamma   90.00
#
_symmetry.space_group_name_H-M   'P 1'
#
loop_
_entity.id
_entity.type
_entity.pdbx_description
1 polymer ?
#
loop_
_entity_poly.entity_id
_entity_poly.type
_entity_poly.pdbx_seq_one_letter_code
_entity_poly.pdbx_strand_id
1 'polypeptide(L)'
;MSFDLTNDNDQPESPNLPGVSEVVLLRVRNGCIIAVGLLFAFLILWWLRTVYTDLLWYDKLGYQSVFTKILVMKIWLFIGGTAVTAAALIVNFYFTFRFSRGPSTLPVTDETMRLLRALLVAAVVITVLTSAPVFGSAAAGRWETFLLFLNKVSFGVSDAEFGNDLSFFIVTLRMLNFVQSWVMGILVVSVVMSLLLYAGIFGLRGLNFFLSPRMLKHIGILGGLLMLSIAAGHVLSTYELVVSQDGLVAGADYTDINARIPVLWLMTSIAALGAAAFFVSNYFGGLRLMAGSFSLWVIMVLLANLAFPALFQRFQVDPNEFEREQIYIERNIESTRTAYQLDLVEGVALPAVGDIDADVIASNLPVIDNIRLWDVEPLQDAYNQLQFMELYYNFLNMDSDRYVLDGRLRQVLLAARELDPDNLPADARNWVNRRLQYTHGFGVAMSPATGFTPDEGRPEFFIQDIPIRGEIPIERPELYYGESPAPFAIVNSTAPEIDPSGSDLHYDGAGGVNLGSTFRRLAYAWQFADINILLSDQISSDTRIQYRRQISERVKALAPFLTMDDDPYPVVDGAGKVWWLQDAFTTTGRYPYSTITEEGFNYIRNSVKAVVDAFNGQVSIYVMDLNDPLLQMYRRAFPSLFSDFDQMPVELQAHIRYPNGIFSAQADMYLRYHVTDAQVFFNQAEQWAVPQDTRFGRSGVEIHPSYLILQMPGGDSEEFVLMLPFSPAGDKKNLVGWLTARNDGEHYGKLNAFTVPSDPQVDGPAQVEARIENDQSISQQFTLWDGAGSQVVRGQLLVIPVGDAIIYVEPLYLQSEVLAFPELKKVILADGSNVVMADSVGEGLAMLLADKAALESEPVGEGVQATSDTEDLGGIEDAVTDLDEALKELQEAVERLRESLESGSQ
;
A
#
# COMPACT_ATOMS: atom_id res chain seq x y z
N MET A 1 -5.13 -90.24 -58.03
CA MET A 1 -5.00 -91.16 -56.89
C MET A 1 -4.47 -90.34 -55.72
N SER A 2 -5.19 -90.40 -54.58
CA SER A 2 -4.90 -89.82 -53.25
C SER A 2 -4.25 -88.43 -53.18
N PHE A 3 -5.07 -87.41 -52.96
CA PHE A 3 -4.62 -86.13 -52.38
C PHE A 3 -4.73 -86.23 -50.85
N ASP A 4 -3.59 -86.02 -50.20
CA ASP A 4 -3.41 -86.05 -48.75
C ASP A 4 -3.85 -84.71 -48.14
N LEU A 5 -4.56 -84.78 -47.02
CA LEU A 5 -5.19 -83.67 -46.33
C LEU A 5 -4.24 -83.12 -45.27
N THR A 6 -3.62 -81.98 -45.52
CA THR A 6 -3.21 -81.05 -44.45
C THR A 6 -3.58 -79.65 -44.90
N ASN A 7 -4.71 -79.17 -44.41
CA ASN A 7 -5.17 -77.81 -44.60
C ASN A 7 -4.48 -76.96 -43.53
N ASP A 8 -3.62 -76.05 -43.98
CA ASP A 8 -2.87 -75.11 -43.18
C ASP A 8 -3.80 -74.20 -42.38
N ASN A 9 -3.44 -74.00 -41.11
CA ASN A 9 -3.99 -72.96 -40.25
C ASN A 9 -3.43 -71.61 -40.71
N ASP A 10 -4.08 -70.97 -41.69
CA ASP A 10 -3.89 -69.54 -41.94
C ASP A 10 -4.51 -68.74 -40.79
N GLN A 11 -3.69 -68.40 -39.79
CA GLN A 11 -3.97 -67.23 -38.95
C GLN A 11 -3.62 -65.97 -39.75
N PRO A 12 -4.52 -64.98 -39.88
CA PRO A 12 -4.16 -63.72 -40.50
C PRO A 12 -3.09 -63.01 -39.65
N GLU A 13 -1.99 -62.60 -40.29
CA GLU A 13 -0.99 -61.73 -39.68
C GLU A 13 -1.69 -60.49 -39.10
N SER A 14 -1.48 -60.25 -37.82
CA SER A 14 -1.87 -59.01 -37.16
C SER A 14 -1.23 -57.83 -37.89
N PRO A 15 -1.98 -56.74 -38.20
CA PRO A 15 -1.40 -55.59 -38.88
C PRO A 15 -0.31 -54.99 -38.00
N ASN A 16 0.93 -55.01 -38.49
CA ASN A 16 2.01 -54.23 -37.91
C ASN A 16 1.59 -52.76 -37.90
N LEU A 17 1.46 -52.17 -36.72
CA LEU A 17 1.40 -50.71 -36.57
C LEU A 17 2.56 -50.10 -37.38
N PRO A 18 2.35 -48.95 -38.06
CA PRO A 18 3.38 -48.37 -38.92
C PRO A 18 4.66 -48.14 -38.12
N GLY A 19 5.68 -48.94 -38.43
CA GLY A 19 6.96 -48.92 -37.75
C GLY A 19 7.66 -47.60 -38.07
N VAL A 20 7.66 -46.68 -37.10
CA VAL A 20 8.56 -45.53 -37.13
C VAL A 20 9.99 -46.09 -37.13
N SER A 21 10.75 -45.88 -38.21
CA SER A 21 12.10 -46.44 -38.30
C SER A 21 12.99 -45.92 -37.16
N GLU A 22 13.93 -46.74 -36.67
CA GLU A 22 14.87 -46.33 -35.61
C GLU A 22 15.58 -45.01 -35.94
N VAL A 23 15.83 -44.76 -37.23
CA VAL A 23 16.42 -43.52 -37.74
C VAL A 23 15.49 -42.32 -37.51
N VAL A 24 14.18 -42.47 -37.73
CA VAL A 24 13.19 -41.41 -37.47
C VAL A 24 13.06 -41.16 -35.97
N LEU A 25 13.03 -42.22 -35.15
CA LEU A 25 12.98 -42.11 -33.68
C LEU A 25 14.23 -41.42 -33.10
N LEU A 26 15.43 -41.76 -33.59
CA LEU A 26 16.68 -41.11 -33.21
C LEU A 26 16.71 -39.63 -33.65
N ARG A 27 16.21 -39.32 -34.85
CA ARG A 27 16.09 -37.94 -35.34
C ARG A 27 15.09 -37.12 -34.51
N VAL A 28 13.93 -37.68 -34.18
CA VAL A 28 12.91 -37.02 -33.34
C VAL A 28 13.47 -36.80 -31.93
N ARG A 29 14.10 -37.82 -31.32
CA ARG A 29 14.74 -37.69 -29.99
C ARG A 29 15.80 -36.60 -29.98
N ASN A 30 16.74 -36.64 -30.93
CA ASN A 30 17.79 -35.63 -31.01
C ASN A 30 17.21 -34.24 -31.31
N GLY A 31 16.18 -34.15 -32.15
CA GLY A 31 15.42 -32.93 -32.40
C GLY A 31 14.75 -32.36 -31.14
N CYS A 32 14.10 -33.20 -30.33
CA CYS A 32 13.52 -32.80 -29.06
C CYS A 32 14.58 -32.35 -28.04
N ILE A 33 15.71 -33.06 -27.93
CA ILE A 33 16.81 -32.65 -27.04
C ILE A 33 17.37 -31.29 -27.46
N ILE A 34 17.56 -31.09 -28.77
CA ILE A 34 18.00 -29.80 -29.31
C ILE A 34 16.97 -28.72 -29.02
N ALA A 35 15.67 -28.97 -29.25
CA ALA A 35 14.61 -28.00 -28.99
C ALA A 35 14.53 -27.61 -27.50
N VAL A 36 14.61 -28.58 -26.59
CA VAL A 36 14.65 -28.34 -25.13
C VAL A 36 15.92 -27.58 -24.74
N GLY A 37 17.08 -27.95 -25.30
CA GLY A 37 18.34 -27.25 -25.09
C GLY A 37 18.29 -25.80 -25.56
N LEU A 38 17.69 -25.55 -26.73
CA LEU A 38 17.49 -24.21 -27.28
C LEU A 38 16.50 -23.40 -26.45
N LEU A 39 15.41 -24.01 -25.98
CA LEU A 39 14.46 -23.36 -25.07
C LEU A 39 15.14 -22.95 -23.76
N PHE A 40 15.92 -23.85 -23.15
CA PHE A 40 16.64 -23.55 -21.91
C PHE A 40 17.71 -22.48 -22.11
N ALA A 41 18.46 -22.56 -23.22
CA ALA A 41 19.41 -21.52 -23.61
C ALA A 41 18.71 -20.17 -23.80
N PHE A 42 17.55 -20.15 -24.46
CA PHE A 42 16.74 -18.95 -24.62
C PHE A 42 16.27 -18.37 -23.28
N LEU A 43 15.77 -19.19 -22.36
CA LEU A 43 15.36 -18.76 -21.02
C LEU A 43 16.54 -18.20 -20.20
N ILE A 44 17.72 -18.82 -20.29
CA ILE A 44 18.93 -18.31 -19.65
C ILE A 44 19.33 -16.97 -20.25
N LEU A 45 19.35 -16.86 -21.58
CA LEU A 45 19.71 -15.61 -22.26
C LEU A 45 18.71 -14.50 -21.95
N TRP A 46 17.41 -14.84 -21.87
CA TRP A 46 16.34 -13.92 -21.47
C TRP A 46 16.58 -13.37 -20.06
N TRP A 47 16.96 -14.24 -19.11
CA TRP A 47 17.29 -13.82 -17.74
C TRP A 47 18.60 -13.02 -17.68
N LEU A 48 19.66 -13.48 -18.37
CA LEU A 48 20.96 -12.81 -18.41
C LEU A 48 20.87 -11.39 -19.00
N ARG A 49 19.99 -11.18 -19.98
CA ARG A 49 19.69 -9.86 -20.53
C ARG A 49 19.26 -8.90 -19.42
N THR A 50 18.23 -9.27 -18.65
CA THR A 50 17.73 -8.44 -17.54
C THR A 50 18.81 -8.20 -16.49
N VAL A 51 19.55 -9.25 -16.11
CA VAL A 51 20.67 -9.13 -15.15
C VAL A 51 21.74 -8.16 -15.65
N TYR A 52 22.08 -8.21 -16.93
CA TYR A 52 23.07 -7.33 -17.53
C TYR A 52 22.60 -5.87 -17.58
N THR A 53 21.37 -5.62 -18.02
CA THR A 53 20.82 -4.25 -18.07
C THR A 53 20.67 -3.66 -16.68
N ASP A 54 20.23 -4.46 -15.69
CA ASP A 54 20.14 -4.03 -14.30
C ASP A 54 21.52 -3.72 -13.73
N LEU A 55 22.51 -4.60 -13.94
CA LEU A 55 23.88 -4.36 -13.48
C LEU A 55 24.41 -3.00 -13.97
N LEU A 56 24.20 -2.67 -15.24
CA LEU A 56 24.59 -1.36 -15.80
C LEU A 56 23.82 -0.19 -15.16
N TRP A 57 22.54 -0.38 -14.84
CA TRP A 57 21.74 0.64 -14.16
C TRP A 57 22.25 0.94 -12.74
N TYR A 58 22.47 -0.10 -11.93
CA TYR A 58 22.93 0.06 -10.55
C TYR A 58 24.36 0.58 -10.49
N ASP A 59 25.24 0.12 -11.39
CA ASP A 59 26.60 0.66 -11.54
C ASP A 59 26.56 2.16 -11.83
N LYS A 60 25.67 2.58 -12.74
CA LYS A 60 25.54 3.98 -13.11
C LYS A 60 25.11 4.90 -11.96
N LEU A 61 24.33 4.38 -11.00
CA LEU A 61 23.90 5.09 -9.79
C LEU A 61 24.85 4.92 -8.60
N GLY A 62 25.89 4.08 -8.72
CA GLY A 62 26.82 3.79 -7.61
C GLY A 62 26.35 2.71 -6.63
N TYR A 63 25.23 2.03 -6.91
CA TYR A 63 24.61 1.01 -6.04
C TYR A 63 24.80 -0.43 -6.54
N GLN A 64 25.86 -0.71 -7.33
CA GLN A 64 26.16 -2.06 -7.85
C GLN A 64 26.24 -3.12 -6.75
N SER A 65 26.74 -2.75 -5.56
CA SER A 65 26.85 -3.62 -4.38
C SER A 65 25.49 -4.18 -3.93
N VAL A 66 24.42 -3.37 -4.02
CA VAL A 66 23.06 -3.76 -3.61
C VAL A 66 22.52 -4.83 -4.55
N PHE A 67 22.57 -4.57 -5.86
CA PHE A 67 22.12 -5.52 -6.87
C PHE A 67 22.89 -6.83 -6.81
N THR A 68 24.22 -6.76 -6.76
CA THR A 68 25.06 -7.97 -6.69
C THR A 68 24.79 -8.78 -5.43
N LYS A 69 24.58 -8.14 -4.27
CA LYS A 69 24.25 -8.84 -3.02
C LYS A 69 22.89 -9.54 -3.10
N ILE A 70 21.85 -8.87 -3.61
CA ILE A 70 20.51 -9.47 -3.79
C ILE A 70 20.57 -10.63 -4.80
N LEU A 71 21.23 -10.42 -5.95
CA LEU A 71 21.37 -11.42 -7.01
C LEU A 71 22.13 -12.66 -6.50
N VAL A 72 23.28 -12.46 -5.85
CA VAL A 72 24.09 -13.53 -5.28
C VAL A 72 23.29 -14.31 -4.25
N MET A 73 22.57 -13.65 -3.34
CA MET A 73 21.69 -14.31 -2.37
C MET A 73 20.63 -15.18 -3.06
N LYS A 74 19.93 -14.64 -4.05
CA LYS A 74 18.92 -15.39 -4.83
C LYS A 74 19.54 -16.60 -5.52
N ILE A 75 20.71 -16.46 -6.15
CA ILE A 75 21.42 -17.56 -6.82
C ILE A 75 21.85 -18.64 -5.82
N TRP A 76 22.43 -18.27 -4.67
CA TRP A 76 22.84 -19.23 -3.64
C TRP A 76 21.65 -20.01 -3.08
N LEU A 77 20.54 -19.33 -2.80
CA LEU A 77 19.32 -19.97 -2.31
C LEU A 77 18.69 -20.87 -3.38
N PHE A 78 18.69 -20.44 -4.65
CA PHE A 78 18.22 -21.27 -5.77
C PHE A 78 19.05 -22.55 -5.91
N ILE A 79 20.37 -22.41 -6.00
CA ILE A 79 21.29 -23.54 -6.18
C ILE A 79 21.24 -24.45 -4.95
N GLY A 80 21.35 -23.89 -3.75
CA GLY A 80 21.31 -24.62 -2.49
C GLY A 80 19.99 -25.37 -2.29
N GLY A 81 18.86 -24.69 -2.47
CA GLY A 81 17.53 -25.29 -2.37
C GLY A 81 17.30 -26.38 -3.42
N THR A 82 17.74 -26.16 -4.67
CA THR A 82 17.69 -27.17 -5.74
C THR A 82 18.55 -28.38 -5.39
N ALA A 83 19.80 -28.17 -4.96
CA ALA A 83 20.73 -29.25 -4.64
C ALA A 83 20.23 -30.10 -3.47
N VAL A 84 19.76 -29.47 -2.40
CA VAL A 84 19.23 -30.18 -1.22
C VAL A 84 17.96 -30.96 -1.58
N THR A 85 17.04 -30.37 -2.34
CA THR A 85 15.82 -31.07 -2.78
C THR A 85 16.16 -32.23 -3.73
N ALA A 86 17.04 -32.00 -4.70
CA ALA A 86 17.46 -33.04 -5.63
C ALA A 86 18.15 -34.20 -4.90
N ALA A 87 19.04 -33.90 -3.95
CA ALA A 87 19.69 -34.92 -3.13
C ALA A 87 18.67 -35.74 -2.32
N ALA A 88 17.71 -35.08 -1.67
CA ALA A 88 16.64 -35.74 -0.91
C ALA A 88 15.80 -36.66 -1.81
N LEU A 89 15.36 -36.18 -2.98
CA LEU A 89 14.54 -36.95 -3.92
C LEU A 89 15.33 -38.10 -4.57
N ILE A 90 16.59 -37.89 -4.96
CA ILE A 90 17.43 -38.94 -5.55
C ILE A 90 17.67 -40.07 -4.54
N VAL A 91 17.99 -39.72 -3.28
CA VAL A 91 18.16 -40.70 -2.20
C VAL A 91 16.85 -41.47 -1.98
N ASN A 92 15.72 -40.77 -1.91
CA ASN A 92 14.40 -41.37 -1.79
C ASN A 92 14.08 -42.34 -2.95
N PHE A 93 14.26 -41.92 -4.20
CA PHE A 93 13.97 -42.73 -5.37
C PHE A 93 14.93 -43.91 -5.55
N TYR A 94 16.19 -43.76 -5.14
CA TYR A 94 17.14 -44.87 -5.09
C TYR A 94 16.60 -46.01 -4.23
N PHE A 95 16.10 -45.71 -3.02
CA PHE A 95 15.50 -46.70 -2.14
C PHE A 95 14.20 -47.27 -2.72
N THR A 96 13.34 -46.44 -3.32
CA THR A 96 12.12 -46.87 -4.01
C THR A 96 12.42 -47.91 -5.10
N PHE A 97 13.39 -47.65 -5.98
CA PHE A 97 13.80 -48.64 -6.99
C PHE A 97 14.43 -49.88 -6.36
N ARG A 98 15.30 -49.71 -5.37
CA ARG A 98 16.03 -50.81 -4.70
C ARG A 98 15.08 -51.81 -4.04
N PHE A 99 13.97 -51.34 -3.46
CA PHE A 99 12.99 -52.16 -2.75
C PHE A 99 11.90 -52.74 -3.65
N SER A 100 11.75 -52.25 -4.88
CA SER A 100 10.73 -52.72 -5.84
C SER A 100 11.21 -53.80 -6.81
N ARG A 101 12.51 -54.15 -6.79
CA ARG A 101 13.09 -55.15 -7.70
C ARG A 101 12.47 -56.54 -7.47
N GLY A 102 12.09 -57.21 -8.55
CA GLY A 102 11.63 -58.60 -8.54
C GLY A 102 11.26 -59.10 -9.95
N PRO A 103 10.93 -60.39 -10.10
CA PRO A 103 10.57 -60.96 -11.40
C PRO A 103 9.22 -60.39 -11.91
N SER A 104 9.09 -60.31 -13.24
CA SER A 104 7.88 -59.88 -13.95
C SER A 104 7.10 -61.09 -14.46
N THR A 105 5.77 -61.07 -14.32
CA THR A 105 4.86 -62.13 -14.79
C THR A 105 3.99 -61.70 -15.97
N LEU A 106 4.18 -60.47 -16.47
CA LEU A 106 3.49 -59.97 -17.66
C LEU A 106 3.94 -60.73 -18.92
N PRO A 107 3.01 -61.20 -19.77
CA PRO A 107 3.31 -61.85 -21.04
C PRO A 107 3.62 -60.78 -22.11
N VAL A 108 4.69 -60.03 -21.89
CA VAL A 108 5.07 -58.88 -22.72
C VAL A 108 6.51 -59.07 -23.18
N THR A 109 6.82 -58.67 -24.41
CA THR A 109 8.17 -58.81 -24.98
C THR A 109 9.22 -58.08 -24.14
N ASP A 110 10.45 -58.63 -24.09
CA ASP A 110 11.58 -58.02 -23.36
C ASP A 110 11.83 -56.56 -23.77
N GLU A 111 11.55 -56.23 -25.03
CA GLU A 111 11.72 -54.90 -25.60
C GLU A 111 10.70 -53.89 -25.06
N THR A 112 9.42 -54.28 -24.97
CA THR A 112 8.36 -53.46 -24.38
C THR A 112 8.57 -53.28 -22.87
N MET A 113 9.06 -54.30 -22.17
CA MET A 113 9.42 -54.20 -20.75
C MET A 113 10.59 -53.24 -20.49
N ARG A 114 11.59 -53.21 -21.39
CA ARG A 114 12.67 -52.21 -21.34
C ARG A 114 12.13 -50.80 -21.55
N LEU A 115 11.22 -50.60 -22.52
CA LEU A 115 10.59 -49.30 -22.79
C LEU A 115 9.81 -48.79 -21.56
N LEU A 116 8.98 -49.62 -20.95
CA LEU A 116 8.18 -49.23 -19.79
C LEU A 116 9.05 -48.89 -18.56
N ARG A 117 10.15 -49.63 -18.35
CA ARG A 117 11.15 -49.29 -17.31
C ARG A 117 11.87 -47.97 -17.63
N ALA A 118 12.20 -47.74 -18.89
CA ALA A 118 12.81 -46.48 -19.33
C ALA A 118 11.84 -45.30 -19.10
N LEU A 119 10.55 -45.47 -19.35
CA LEU A 119 9.52 -44.45 -19.05
C LEU A 119 9.40 -44.16 -17.55
N LEU A 120 9.50 -45.17 -16.67
CA LEU A 120 9.51 -44.94 -15.23
C LEU A 120 10.77 -44.20 -14.75
N VAL A 121 11.94 -44.58 -15.26
CA VAL A 121 13.19 -43.86 -14.95
C VAL A 121 13.12 -42.44 -15.49
N ALA A 122 12.58 -42.24 -16.70
CA ALA A 122 12.34 -40.92 -17.26
C ALA A 122 11.37 -40.11 -16.39
N ALA A 123 10.28 -40.72 -15.90
CA ALA A 123 9.35 -40.05 -14.99
C ALA A 123 10.04 -39.60 -13.69
N VAL A 124 10.90 -40.44 -13.09
CA VAL A 124 11.70 -40.06 -11.92
C VAL A 124 12.66 -38.91 -12.22
N VAL A 125 13.40 -39.00 -13.32
CA VAL A 125 14.34 -37.95 -13.74
C VAL A 125 13.58 -36.66 -13.99
N ILE A 126 12.44 -36.71 -14.68
CA ILE A 126 11.58 -35.54 -14.91
C ILE A 126 11.11 -34.96 -13.58
N THR A 127 10.61 -35.78 -12.64
CA THR A 127 10.20 -35.30 -11.30
C THR A 127 11.33 -34.61 -10.56
N VAL A 128 12.55 -35.17 -10.55
CA VAL A 128 13.70 -34.50 -9.89
C VAL A 128 14.04 -33.20 -10.61
N LEU A 129 14.11 -33.22 -11.96
CA LEU A 129 14.46 -32.06 -12.77
C LEU A 129 13.40 -30.95 -12.73
N THR A 130 12.14 -31.24 -12.41
CA THR A 130 11.08 -30.23 -12.27
C THR A 130 10.90 -29.81 -10.82
N SER A 131 10.76 -30.74 -9.87
CA SER A 131 10.50 -30.41 -8.47
C SER A 131 11.70 -29.71 -7.82
N ALA A 132 12.94 -30.14 -8.06
CA ALA A 132 14.08 -29.54 -7.37
C ALA A 132 14.28 -28.04 -7.71
N PRO A 133 14.23 -27.60 -8.98
CA PRO A 133 14.26 -26.16 -9.30
C PRO A 133 13.04 -25.39 -8.78
N VAL A 134 11.87 -26.01 -8.67
CA VAL A 134 10.68 -25.36 -8.07
C VAL A 134 10.92 -25.06 -6.59
N PHE A 135 11.42 -26.03 -5.82
CA PHE A 135 11.77 -25.81 -4.41
C PHE A 135 12.97 -24.86 -4.24
N GLY A 136 13.94 -24.87 -5.16
CA GLY A 136 15.03 -23.89 -5.21
C GLY A 136 14.52 -22.47 -5.49
N SER A 137 13.60 -22.32 -6.45
CA SER A 137 12.95 -21.05 -6.76
C SER A 137 12.15 -20.52 -5.58
N ALA A 138 11.42 -21.39 -4.86
CA ALA A 138 10.71 -21.03 -3.63
C ALA A 138 11.67 -20.48 -2.55
N ALA A 139 12.87 -21.07 -2.40
CA ALA A 139 13.89 -20.55 -1.49
C ALA A 139 14.46 -19.20 -1.96
N ALA A 140 14.77 -19.06 -3.25
CA ALA A 140 15.25 -17.81 -3.84
C ALA A 140 14.24 -16.67 -3.72
N GLY A 141 12.94 -16.97 -3.82
CA GLY A 141 11.86 -16.00 -3.61
C GLY A 141 11.77 -15.47 -2.18
N ARG A 142 12.35 -16.16 -1.19
CA ARG A 142 12.40 -15.74 0.22
C ARG A 142 13.73 -15.10 0.61
N TRP A 143 14.50 -14.60 -0.36
CA TRP A 143 15.82 -13.98 -0.14
C TRP A 143 15.84 -12.93 0.98
N GLU A 144 14.80 -12.11 1.10
CA GLU A 144 14.68 -11.08 2.13
C GLU A 144 14.58 -11.68 3.54
N THR A 145 13.78 -12.74 3.72
CA THR A 145 13.67 -13.45 5.01
C THR A 145 15.03 -14.02 5.45
N PHE A 146 15.79 -14.60 4.53
CA PHE A 146 17.15 -15.06 4.81
C PHE A 146 18.11 -13.90 5.10
N LEU A 147 18.00 -12.81 4.35
CA LEU A 147 18.84 -11.63 4.52
C LEU A 147 18.64 -11.00 5.91
N LEU A 148 17.39 -10.78 6.32
CA LEU A 148 17.04 -10.26 7.64
C LEU A 148 17.48 -11.22 8.74
N PHE A 149 17.29 -12.53 8.55
CA PHE A 149 17.76 -13.54 9.52
C PHE A 149 19.27 -13.48 9.75
N LEU A 150 20.06 -13.30 8.70
CA LEU A 150 21.52 -13.20 8.79
C LEU A 150 22.01 -11.86 9.37
N ASN A 151 21.20 -10.80 9.26
CA ASN A 151 21.52 -9.45 9.74
C ASN A 151 20.69 -9.03 10.96
N LYS A 152 20.05 -10.00 11.62
CA LYS A 152 19.11 -9.81 12.72
C LYS A 152 19.69 -8.91 13.81
N VAL A 153 18.87 -7.96 14.27
CA VAL A 153 19.08 -7.11 15.45
C VAL A 153 17.92 -7.35 16.42
N SER A 154 18.14 -7.11 17.71
CA SER A 154 17.10 -7.18 18.74
C SER A 154 16.23 -5.92 18.67
N PHE A 155 14.92 -6.06 18.89
CA PHE A 155 14.04 -4.90 19.03
C PHE A 155 14.20 -4.23 20.40
N GLY A 156 14.77 -4.94 21.38
CA GLY A 156 14.92 -4.46 22.76
C GLY A 156 13.63 -4.57 23.57
N VAL A 157 12.55 -5.07 22.97
CA VAL A 157 11.24 -5.28 23.57
C VAL A 157 10.90 -6.76 23.44
N SER A 158 10.34 -7.34 24.51
CA SER A 158 9.88 -8.73 24.55
C SER A 158 8.36 -8.79 24.40
N ASP A 159 7.86 -9.88 23.80
CA ASP A 159 6.43 -10.15 23.76
C ASP A 159 5.90 -10.50 25.16
N ALA A 160 4.64 -10.14 25.42
CA ALA A 160 4.02 -10.25 26.73
C ALA A 160 3.70 -11.69 27.18
N GLU A 161 3.70 -12.67 26.27
CA GLU A 161 3.29 -14.04 26.57
C GLU A 161 4.49 -14.98 26.73
N PHE A 162 5.36 -15.04 25.72
CA PHE A 162 6.50 -15.94 25.68
C PHE A 162 7.80 -15.29 26.13
N GLY A 163 7.84 -13.97 26.34
CA GLY A 163 9.01 -13.22 26.78
C GLY A 163 10.15 -13.17 25.77
N ASN A 164 9.90 -13.53 24.51
CA ASN A 164 10.89 -13.50 23.44
C ASN A 164 10.96 -12.10 22.84
N ASP A 165 12.17 -11.66 22.49
CA ASP A 165 12.36 -10.40 21.76
C ASP A 165 11.54 -10.40 20.46
N LEU A 166 10.96 -9.25 20.08
CA LEU A 166 10.09 -9.16 18.89
C LEU A 166 10.76 -9.59 17.58
N SER A 167 12.09 -9.50 17.49
CA SER A 167 12.87 -10.04 16.36
C SER A 167 12.71 -11.56 16.19
N PHE A 168 12.29 -12.28 17.23
CA PHE A 168 11.90 -13.68 17.11
C PHE A 168 10.70 -13.82 16.18
N PHE A 169 9.60 -13.10 16.41
CA PHE A 169 8.35 -13.24 15.64
C PHE A 169 8.46 -12.66 14.22
N ILE A 170 9.15 -11.53 14.09
CA ILE A 170 9.30 -10.81 12.83
C ILE A 170 10.28 -11.52 11.88
N VAL A 171 11.40 -12.05 12.41
CA VAL A 171 12.49 -12.61 11.59
C VAL A 171 12.65 -14.11 11.78
N THR A 172 12.79 -14.58 13.02
CA THR A 172 13.20 -15.96 13.32
C THR A 172 12.08 -16.95 13.04
N LEU A 173 10.86 -16.67 13.52
CA LEU A 173 9.67 -17.48 13.34
C LEU A 173 9.30 -17.56 11.86
N ARG A 174 9.40 -16.46 11.11
CA ARG A 174 9.20 -16.46 9.64
C ARG A 174 10.16 -17.41 8.94
N MET A 175 11.43 -17.42 9.35
CA MET A 175 12.46 -18.33 8.82
C MET A 175 12.17 -19.79 9.20
N LEU A 176 11.80 -20.06 10.45
CA LEU A 176 11.46 -21.41 10.93
C LEU A 176 10.22 -21.98 10.20
N ASN A 177 9.17 -21.18 10.03
CA ASN A 177 7.97 -21.57 9.28
C ASN A 177 8.29 -21.88 7.82
N PHE A 178 9.13 -21.05 7.18
CA PHE A 178 9.59 -21.34 5.82
C PHE A 178 10.32 -22.68 5.75
N VAL A 179 11.31 -22.93 6.62
CA VAL A 179 12.07 -24.18 6.62
C VAL A 179 11.17 -25.38 6.90
N GLN A 180 10.25 -25.28 7.86
CA GLN A 180 9.30 -26.34 8.20
C GLN A 180 8.39 -26.65 7.00
N SER A 181 7.79 -25.63 6.37
CA SER A 181 6.91 -25.80 5.20
C SER A 181 7.66 -26.37 4.00
N TRP A 182 8.91 -25.96 3.81
CA TRP A 182 9.77 -26.42 2.73
C TRP A 182 10.14 -27.91 2.90
N VAL A 183 10.55 -28.32 4.12
CA VAL A 183 10.81 -29.73 4.46
C VAL A 183 9.53 -30.57 4.36
N MET A 184 8.40 -30.05 4.82
CA MET A 184 7.09 -30.69 4.67
C MET A 184 6.78 -30.98 3.20
N GLY A 185 6.92 -29.99 2.32
CA GLY A 185 6.69 -30.15 0.89
C GLY A 185 7.57 -31.24 0.26
N ILE A 186 8.87 -31.26 0.59
CA ILE A 186 9.81 -32.29 0.09
C ILE A 186 9.37 -33.69 0.57
N LEU A 187 8.95 -33.84 1.82
CA LEU A 187 8.50 -35.11 2.40
C LEU A 187 7.19 -35.59 1.76
N VAL A 188 6.22 -34.69 1.57
CA VAL A 188 4.95 -35.01 0.89
C VAL A 188 5.20 -35.50 -0.53
N VAL A 189 6.00 -34.78 -1.32
CA VAL A 189 6.37 -35.19 -2.68
C VAL A 189 7.10 -36.54 -2.65
N SER A 190 8.02 -36.73 -1.70
CA SER A 190 8.75 -38.00 -1.55
C SER A 190 7.84 -39.18 -1.27
N VAL A 191 6.84 -39.03 -0.38
CA VAL A 191 5.86 -40.09 -0.06
C VAL A 191 4.96 -40.37 -1.26
N VAL A 192 4.32 -39.34 -1.82
CA VAL A 192 3.37 -39.49 -2.93
C VAL A 192 4.05 -40.12 -4.15
N MET A 193 5.21 -39.61 -4.55
CA MET A 193 5.93 -40.13 -5.71
C MET A 193 6.46 -41.53 -5.46
N SER A 194 6.89 -41.87 -4.24
CA SER A 194 7.29 -43.26 -3.93
C SER A 194 6.12 -44.23 -4.03
N LEU A 195 4.94 -43.86 -3.54
CA LEU A 195 3.73 -44.70 -3.67
C LEU A 195 3.31 -44.88 -5.12
N LEU A 196 3.32 -43.81 -5.92
CA LEU A 196 3.03 -43.87 -7.36
C LEU A 196 4.03 -44.76 -8.11
N LEU A 197 5.33 -44.63 -7.81
CA LEU A 197 6.37 -45.46 -8.42
C LEU A 197 6.23 -46.92 -7.98
N TYR A 198 5.90 -47.18 -6.72
CA TYR A 198 5.61 -48.52 -6.25
C TYR A 198 4.42 -49.14 -6.99
N ALA A 199 3.31 -48.42 -7.12
CA ALA A 199 2.14 -48.88 -7.88
C ALA A 199 2.49 -49.12 -9.36
N GLY A 200 3.20 -48.17 -9.98
CA GLY A 200 3.66 -48.27 -11.37
C GLY A 200 4.56 -49.48 -11.60
N ILE A 201 5.57 -49.71 -10.76
CA ILE A 201 6.50 -50.85 -10.89
C ILE A 201 5.76 -52.19 -10.70
N PHE A 202 4.79 -52.27 -9.78
CA PHE A 202 3.98 -53.48 -9.60
C PHE A 202 3.04 -53.73 -10.79
N GLY A 203 2.40 -52.68 -11.30
CA GLY A 203 1.63 -52.73 -12.55
C GLY A 203 2.47 -53.24 -13.71
N LEU A 204 3.69 -52.73 -13.87
CA LEU A 204 4.67 -53.22 -14.86
C LEU A 204 5.19 -54.64 -14.60
N ARG A 205 4.91 -55.23 -13.45
CA ARG A 205 5.23 -56.64 -13.17
C ARG A 205 4.04 -57.57 -13.38
N GLY A 206 2.84 -57.02 -13.62
CA GLY A 206 1.60 -57.79 -13.76
C GLY A 206 1.10 -58.32 -12.43
N LEU A 207 1.49 -57.66 -11.34
CA LEU A 207 1.14 -58.04 -9.98
C LEU A 207 0.15 -57.01 -9.44
N ASN A 208 -0.79 -57.48 -8.62
CA ASN A 208 -1.62 -56.58 -7.82
C ASN A 208 -0.71 -55.77 -6.89
N PHE A 209 -0.98 -54.48 -6.78
CA PHE A 209 -0.20 -53.59 -5.92
C PHE A 209 -0.36 -54.00 -4.45
N PHE A 210 0.76 -54.36 -3.81
CA PHE A 210 0.83 -54.54 -2.36
C PHE A 210 2.18 -54.03 -1.85
N LEU A 211 2.18 -53.51 -0.62
CA LEU A 211 3.39 -53.01 0.02
C LEU A 211 4.19 -54.17 0.62
N SER A 212 5.30 -54.55 -0.02
CA SER A 212 6.22 -55.53 0.55
C SER A 212 6.82 -55.02 1.87
N PRO A 213 7.33 -55.89 2.77
CA PRO A 213 7.90 -55.45 4.04
C PRO A 213 8.97 -54.37 3.88
N ARG A 214 9.84 -54.46 2.87
CA ARG A 214 10.88 -53.43 2.62
C ARG A 214 10.30 -52.09 2.17
N MET A 215 9.24 -52.09 1.36
CA MET A 215 8.56 -50.87 0.92
C MET A 215 7.81 -50.23 2.09
N LEU A 216 7.15 -51.05 2.91
CA LEU A 216 6.48 -50.58 4.11
C LEU A 216 7.46 -49.91 5.08
N LYS A 217 8.66 -50.47 5.26
CA LYS A 217 9.73 -49.86 6.07
C LYS A 217 10.16 -48.49 5.52
N HIS A 218 10.31 -48.37 4.20
CA HIS A 218 10.68 -47.11 3.56
C HIS A 218 9.60 -46.03 3.74
N ILE A 219 8.34 -46.35 3.43
CA ILE A 219 7.20 -45.45 3.67
C ILE A 219 7.01 -45.16 5.16
N GLY A 220 7.32 -46.12 6.04
CA GLY A 220 7.37 -45.95 7.49
C GLY A 220 8.36 -44.87 7.92
N ILE A 221 9.59 -44.89 7.39
CA ILE A 221 10.59 -43.86 7.69
C ILE A 221 10.15 -42.48 7.17
N LEU A 222 9.70 -42.40 5.91
CA LEU A 222 9.24 -41.13 5.33
C LEU A 222 8.03 -40.57 6.08
N GLY A 223 7.07 -41.43 6.42
CA GLY A 223 5.91 -41.05 7.21
C GLY A 223 6.27 -40.64 8.64
N GLY A 224 7.26 -41.29 9.27
CA GLY A 224 7.79 -40.88 10.57
C GLY A 224 8.43 -39.48 10.52
N LEU A 225 9.25 -39.20 9.50
CA LEU A 225 9.81 -37.87 9.27
C LEU A 225 8.72 -36.83 8.97
N LEU A 226 7.70 -37.20 8.20
CA LEU A 226 6.54 -36.35 7.92
C LEU A 226 5.80 -36.00 9.22
N MET A 227 5.53 -36.99 10.07
CA MET A 227 4.90 -36.79 11.38
C MET A 227 5.76 -35.92 12.32
N LEU A 228 7.09 -36.01 12.28
CA LEU A 228 7.98 -35.09 13.00
C LEU A 228 7.87 -33.65 12.47
N SER A 229 7.84 -33.48 11.14
CA SER A 229 7.64 -32.16 10.53
C SER A 229 6.28 -31.56 10.89
N ILE A 230 5.24 -32.40 11.00
CA ILE A 230 3.91 -32.00 11.48
C ILE A 230 3.98 -31.57 12.95
N ALA A 231 4.65 -32.34 13.81
CA ALA A 231 4.85 -31.99 15.22
C ALA A 231 5.57 -30.65 15.38
N ALA A 232 6.64 -30.42 14.61
CA ALA A 232 7.34 -29.13 14.58
C ALA A 232 6.42 -27.98 14.14
N GLY A 233 5.54 -28.23 13.16
CA GLY A 233 4.53 -27.26 12.72
C GLY A 233 3.62 -26.82 13.87
N HIS A 234 3.08 -27.75 14.65
CA HIS A 234 2.21 -27.43 15.81
C HIS A 234 2.93 -26.60 16.88
N VAL A 235 4.22 -26.88 17.12
CA VAL A 235 5.05 -26.05 18.02
C VAL A 235 5.20 -24.63 17.48
N LEU A 236 5.47 -24.46 16.19
CA LEU A 236 5.57 -23.13 15.57
C LEU A 236 4.22 -22.39 15.60
N SER A 237 3.11 -23.09 15.35
CA SER A 237 1.76 -22.53 15.44
C SER A 237 1.43 -21.97 16.83
N THR A 238 2.08 -22.45 17.90
CA THR A 238 1.91 -21.90 19.24
C THR A 238 2.37 -20.44 19.31
N TYR A 239 3.50 -20.13 18.65
CA TYR A 239 4.04 -18.77 18.59
C TYR A 239 3.34 -17.87 17.56
N GLU A 240 2.59 -18.46 16.61
CA GLU A 240 1.79 -17.68 15.65
C GLU A 240 0.55 -17.05 16.31
N LEU A 241 0.05 -17.60 17.42
CA LEU A 241 -1.15 -17.09 18.09
C LEU A 241 -1.00 -15.62 18.50
N VAL A 242 0.17 -15.21 18.99
CA VAL A 242 0.40 -13.81 19.40
C VAL A 242 0.51 -12.84 18.21
N VAL A 243 0.65 -13.35 16.98
CA VAL A 243 0.67 -12.55 15.74
C VAL A 243 -0.70 -12.58 15.03
N SER A 244 -1.62 -13.42 15.52
CA SER A 244 -2.97 -13.58 14.97
C SER A 244 -3.74 -12.26 14.94
N GLN A 245 -4.64 -12.12 13.97
CA GLN A 245 -5.60 -11.02 13.88
C GLN A 245 -7.04 -11.52 14.12
N ASP A 246 -7.19 -12.80 14.46
CA ASP A 246 -8.47 -13.42 14.81
C ASP A 246 -8.82 -13.11 16.27
N GLY A 247 -10.11 -12.87 16.56
CA GLY A 247 -10.61 -12.69 17.93
C GLY A 247 -11.17 -11.29 18.17
N LEU A 248 -11.35 -10.94 19.45
CA LEU A 248 -11.84 -9.63 19.89
C LEU A 248 -10.84 -8.49 19.61
N VAL A 249 -9.55 -8.80 19.80
CA VAL A 249 -8.40 -7.91 19.59
C VAL A 249 -7.27 -8.71 18.93
N ALA A 250 -6.31 -8.01 18.33
CA ALA A 250 -5.17 -8.67 17.71
C ALA A 250 -4.24 -9.31 18.76
N GLY A 251 -3.69 -10.48 18.42
CA GLY A 251 -2.87 -11.32 19.28
C GLY A 251 -3.64 -12.49 19.89
N ALA A 252 -3.00 -13.21 20.81
CA ALA A 252 -3.60 -14.39 21.44
C ALA A 252 -4.60 -13.96 22.53
N ASP A 253 -5.86 -14.36 22.36
CA ASP A 253 -6.96 -14.13 23.32
C ASP A 253 -6.95 -15.14 24.49
N TYR A 254 -7.87 -15.00 25.44
CA TYR A 254 -7.94 -15.91 26.59
C TYR A 254 -8.14 -17.37 26.18
N THR A 255 -8.94 -17.62 25.15
CA THR A 255 -9.20 -18.97 24.63
C THR A 255 -7.97 -19.56 23.95
N ASP A 256 -7.19 -18.75 23.24
CA ASP A 256 -5.96 -19.16 22.61
C ASP A 256 -4.94 -19.64 23.63
N ILE A 257 -4.77 -18.88 24.70
CA ILE A 257 -3.79 -19.17 25.76
C ILE A 257 -4.21 -20.40 26.56
N ASN A 258 -5.47 -20.45 26.99
CA ASN A 258 -5.94 -21.47 27.95
C ASN A 258 -6.52 -22.73 27.30
N ALA A 259 -6.88 -22.68 26.02
CA ALA A 259 -7.43 -23.82 25.30
C ALA A 259 -6.59 -24.20 24.07
N ARG A 260 -6.26 -23.26 23.17
CA ARG A 260 -5.55 -23.62 21.93
C ARG A 260 -4.10 -24.02 22.15
N ILE A 261 -3.34 -23.31 22.98
CA ILE A 261 -1.95 -23.69 23.31
C ILE A 261 -1.88 -25.11 23.89
N PRO A 262 -2.67 -25.49 24.92
CA PRO A 262 -2.71 -26.87 25.40
C PRO A 262 -3.07 -27.89 24.31
N VAL A 263 -4.02 -27.56 23.44
CA VAL A 263 -4.41 -28.42 22.31
C VAL A 263 -3.27 -28.60 21.31
N LEU A 264 -2.53 -27.54 20.99
CA LEU A 264 -1.36 -27.61 20.10
C LEU A 264 -0.25 -28.47 20.71
N TRP A 265 0.01 -28.37 22.02
CA TRP A 265 0.95 -29.26 22.71
C TRP A 265 0.48 -30.72 22.74
N LEU A 266 -0.82 -30.96 22.89
CA LEU A 266 -1.40 -32.30 22.73
C LEU A 266 -1.22 -32.83 21.30
N MET A 267 -1.51 -32.01 20.28
CA MET A 267 -1.33 -32.39 18.87
C MET A 267 0.14 -32.66 18.55
N THR A 268 1.06 -31.87 19.10
CA THR A 268 2.50 -32.08 19.01
C THR A 268 2.88 -33.44 19.60
N SER A 269 2.36 -33.76 20.78
CA SER A 269 2.61 -35.04 21.45
C SER A 269 2.06 -36.23 20.66
N ILE A 270 0.84 -36.12 20.13
CA ILE A 270 0.21 -37.14 19.28
C ILE A 270 1.00 -37.32 17.99
N ALA A 271 1.44 -36.24 17.36
CA ALA A 271 2.23 -36.29 16.14
C ALA A 271 3.62 -36.91 16.40
N ALA A 272 4.29 -36.57 17.50
CA ALA A 272 5.57 -37.15 17.90
C ALA A 272 5.45 -38.64 18.25
N LEU A 273 4.40 -39.03 18.99
CA LEU A 273 4.08 -40.44 19.25
C LEU A 273 3.75 -41.18 17.96
N GLY A 274 3.01 -40.53 17.04
CA GLY A 274 2.76 -41.03 15.70
C GLY A 274 4.06 -41.27 14.93
N ALA A 275 5.00 -40.33 14.96
CA ALA A 275 6.32 -40.52 14.35
C ALA A 275 7.06 -41.72 14.95
N ALA A 276 7.08 -41.85 16.28
CA ALA A 276 7.67 -43.01 16.96
C ALA A 276 6.97 -44.31 16.53
N ALA A 277 5.65 -44.31 16.41
CA ALA A 277 4.85 -45.43 15.95
C ALA A 277 5.22 -45.83 14.51
N PHE A 278 5.39 -44.87 13.60
CA PHE A 278 5.89 -45.10 12.24
C PHE A 278 7.30 -45.72 12.23
N PHE A 279 8.22 -45.24 13.07
CA PHE A 279 9.56 -45.81 13.20
C PHE A 279 9.56 -47.20 13.82
N VAL A 280 8.70 -47.48 14.82
CA VAL A 280 8.56 -48.80 15.45
C VAL A 280 7.87 -49.79 14.51
N SER A 281 6.97 -49.32 13.65
CA SER A 281 6.29 -50.16 12.64
C SER A 281 7.28 -50.87 11.72
N ASN A 282 8.45 -50.27 11.49
CA ASN A 282 9.57 -50.87 10.76
C ASN A 282 10.00 -52.24 11.31
N TYR A 283 9.77 -52.50 12.60
CA TYR A 283 10.17 -53.72 13.29
C TYR A 283 8.97 -54.59 13.68
N PHE A 284 7.86 -54.00 14.15
CA PHE A 284 6.78 -54.76 14.82
C PHE A 284 5.35 -54.49 14.31
N GLY A 285 5.09 -53.43 13.54
CA GLY A 285 3.74 -52.81 13.50
C GLY A 285 2.92 -52.87 12.20
N GLY A 286 3.50 -53.18 11.05
CA GLY A 286 2.74 -53.28 9.78
C GLY A 286 2.01 -51.97 9.36
N LEU A 287 1.21 -52.04 8.29
CA LEU A 287 0.45 -50.87 7.78
C LEU A 287 -0.61 -50.37 8.78
N ARG A 288 -1.15 -51.26 9.62
CA ARG A 288 -2.23 -50.95 10.57
C ARG A 288 -1.81 -49.92 11.61
N LEU A 289 -0.59 -50.05 12.14
CA LEU A 289 -0.08 -49.13 13.15
C LEU A 289 0.19 -47.74 12.54
N MET A 290 0.76 -47.69 11.33
CA MET A 290 0.97 -46.43 10.59
C MET A 290 -0.35 -45.72 10.27
N ALA A 291 -1.30 -46.46 9.67
CA ALA A 291 -2.61 -45.92 9.33
C ALA A 291 -3.37 -45.50 10.59
N GLY A 292 -3.36 -46.31 11.65
CA GLY A 292 -4.00 -45.99 12.93
C GLY A 292 -3.44 -44.72 13.59
N SER A 293 -2.11 -44.56 13.63
CA SER A 293 -1.47 -43.36 14.19
C SER A 293 -1.78 -42.11 13.37
N PHE A 294 -1.74 -42.19 12.04
CA PHE A 294 -2.08 -41.05 11.18
C PHE A 294 -3.57 -40.71 11.26
N SER A 295 -4.46 -41.71 11.22
CA SER A 295 -5.91 -41.51 11.39
C SER A 295 -6.24 -40.92 12.75
N LEU A 296 -5.60 -41.37 13.84
CA LEU A 296 -5.77 -40.76 15.15
C LEU A 296 -5.38 -39.30 15.14
N TRP A 297 -4.22 -38.96 14.57
CA TRP A 297 -3.80 -37.56 14.44
C TRP A 297 -4.83 -36.74 13.64
N VAL A 298 -5.30 -37.23 12.49
CA VAL A 298 -6.33 -36.54 11.68
C VAL A 298 -7.63 -36.34 12.47
N ILE A 299 -8.14 -37.39 13.12
CA ILE A 299 -9.35 -37.31 13.94
C ILE A 299 -9.17 -36.27 15.04
N MET A 300 -8.01 -36.29 15.70
CA MET A 300 -7.72 -35.36 16.79
C MET A 300 -7.56 -33.93 16.31
N VAL A 301 -6.98 -33.68 15.14
CA VAL A 301 -6.94 -32.34 14.53
C VAL A 301 -8.35 -31.83 14.23
N LEU A 302 -9.23 -32.67 13.68
CA LEU A 302 -10.62 -32.29 13.43
C LEU A 302 -11.34 -31.95 14.75
N LEU A 303 -11.20 -32.78 15.78
CA LEU A 303 -11.82 -32.53 17.10
C LEU A 303 -11.25 -31.27 17.78
N ALA A 304 -9.93 -31.09 17.71
CA ALA A 304 -9.18 -29.99 18.27
C ALA A 304 -9.62 -28.64 17.70
N ASN A 305 -9.83 -28.55 16.39
CA ASN A 305 -10.16 -27.30 15.72
C ASN A 305 -11.67 -26.98 15.72
N LEU A 306 -12.55 -27.98 15.71
CA LEU A 306 -13.99 -27.76 15.57
C LEU A 306 -14.74 -27.64 16.90
N ALA A 307 -14.35 -28.39 17.92
CA ALA A 307 -15.18 -28.58 19.11
C ALA A 307 -14.64 -27.86 20.34
N PHE A 308 -13.35 -28.01 20.64
CA PHE A 308 -12.84 -27.64 21.97
C PHE A 308 -12.76 -26.11 22.21
N PRO A 309 -12.12 -25.30 21.34
CA PRO A 309 -12.05 -23.85 21.54
C PRO A 309 -13.41 -23.18 21.52
N ALA A 310 -14.29 -23.58 20.59
CA ALA A 310 -15.64 -23.00 20.48
C ALA A 310 -16.51 -23.29 21.72
N LEU A 311 -16.42 -24.50 22.27
CA LEU A 311 -17.10 -24.84 23.53
C LEU A 311 -16.49 -24.08 24.71
N PHE A 312 -15.16 -23.92 24.74
CA PHE A 312 -14.48 -23.19 25.79
C PHE A 312 -14.87 -21.71 25.79
N GLN A 313 -14.83 -21.05 24.63
CA GLN A 313 -15.27 -19.67 24.44
C GLN A 313 -16.71 -19.48 24.96
N ARG A 314 -17.65 -20.29 24.46
CA ARG A 314 -19.07 -20.19 24.81
C ARG A 314 -19.38 -20.38 26.30
N PHE A 315 -18.69 -21.28 26.97
CA PHE A 315 -19.03 -21.67 28.34
C PHE A 315 -18.14 -21.03 29.42
N GLN A 316 -16.95 -20.55 29.08
CA GLN A 316 -15.99 -19.98 30.03
C GLN A 316 -15.69 -18.49 29.79
N VAL A 317 -15.74 -18.04 28.53
CA VAL A 317 -15.36 -16.66 28.17
C VAL A 317 -16.60 -15.80 28.01
N ASP A 318 -17.50 -16.12 27.07
CA ASP A 318 -18.69 -15.30 26.77
C ASP A 318 -19.51 -14.86 28.00
N PRO A 319 -19.69 -15.68 29.07
CA PRO A 319 -20.42 -15.23 30.26
C PRO A 319 -19.76 -14.08 31.03
N ASN A 320 -18.43 -14.00 31.03
CA ASN A 320 -17.61 -13.01 31.75
C ASN A 320 -16.47 -12.51 30.84
N GLU A 321 -16.81 -12.12 29.61
CA GLU A 321 -15.82 -11.90 28.53
C GLU A 321 -14.77 -10.84 28.90
N PHE A 322 -15.21 -9.67 29.39
CA PHE A 322 -14.28 -8.61 29.78
C PHE A 322 -13.27 -9.05 30.85
N GLU A 323 -13.71 -9.68 31.94
CA GLU A 323 -12.80 -10.12 33.02
C GLU A 323 -11.76 -11.12 32.52
N ARG A 324 -12.09 -11.93 31.51
CA ARG A 324 -11.17 -12.92 30.91
C ARG A 324 -10.24 -12.29 29.88
N GLU A 325 -10.75 -11.34 29.12
CA GLU A 325 -10.01 -10.73 28.00
C GLU A 325 -9.23 -9.46 28.37
N GLN A 326 -9.46 -8.88 29.56
CA GLN A 326 -8.88 -7.60 29.98
C GLN A 326 -7.37 -7.49 29.72
N ILE A 327 -6.58 -8.48 30.16
CA ILE A 327 -5.12 -8.46 30.00
C ILE A 327 -4.71 -8.51 28.53
N TYR A 328 -5.45 -9.21 27.67
CA TYR A 328 -5.13 -9.31 26.24
C TYR A 328 -5.52 -8.04 25.49
N ILE A 329 -6.61 -7.38 25.92
CA ILE A 329 -6.97 -6.03 25.47
C ILE A 329 -5.85 -5.04 25.85
N GLU A 330 -5.37 -5.05 27.10
CA GLU A 330 -4.27 -4.18 27.55
C GLU A 330 -2.99 -4.41 26.72
N ARG A 331 -2.60 -5.67 26.49
CA ARG A 331 -1.45 -6.04 25.64
C ARG A 331 -1.62 -5.53 24.21
N ASN A 332 -2.83 -5.63 23.67
CA ASN A 332 -3.14 -5.16 22.32
C ASN A 332 -3.08 -3.63 22.21
N ILE A 333 -3.64 -2.92 23.19
CA ILE A 333 -3.57 -1.45 23.27
C ILE A 333 -2.10 -1.01 23.33
N GLU A 334 -1.31 -1.57 24.24
CA GLU A 334 0.11 -1.22 24.41
C GLU A 334 0.93 -1.52 23.15
N SER A 335 0.75 -2.71 22.57
CA SER A 335 1.51 -3.16 21.40
C SER A 335 1.14 -2.37 20.15
N THR A 336 -0.15 -2.11 19.94
CA THR A 336 -0.61 -1.29 18.80
C THR A 336 -0.09 0.14 18.95
N ARG A 337 -0.24 0.76 20.13
CA ARG A 337 0.27 2.12 20.34
C ARG A 337 1.77 2.21 20.08
N THR A 338 2.57 1.27 20.59
CA THR A 338 4.02 1.22 20.35
C THR A 338 4.38 0.96 18.87
N ALA A 339 3.66 0.05 18.21
CA ALA A 339 3.95 -0.33 16.83
C ALA A 339 3.66 0.78 15.82
N TYR A 340 2.75 1.70 16.13
CA TYR A 340 2.45 2.90 15.32
C TYR A 340 2.98 4.20 15.93
N GLN A 341 3.78 4.15 17.01
CA GLN A 341 4.31 5.33 17.73
C GLN A 341 3.23 6.26 18.31
N LEU A 342 2.04 5.73 18.62
CA LEU A 342 0.96 6.47 19.26
C LEU A 342 1.22 6.73 20.75
N ASP A 343 2.15 5.99 21.34
CA ASP A 343 2.68 6.24 22.68
C ASP A 343 3.51 7.53 22.77
N LEU A 344 4.00 8.03 21.62
CA LEU A 344 4.72 9.31 21.52
C LEU A 344 3.79 10.51 21.26
N VAL A 345 2.49 10.28 21.07
CA VAL A 345 1.51 11.35 20.84
C VAL A 345 1.28 12.10 22.15
N GLU A 346 1.61 13.39 22.14
CA GLU A 346 1.41 14.28 23.28
C GLU A 346 -0.02 14.84 23.27
N GLY A 347 -0.80 14.53 24.32
CA GLY A 347 -2.15 15.05 24.49
C GLY A 347 -2.14 16.51 24.97
N VAL A 348 -2.86 17.38 24.26
CA VAL A 348 -3.00 18.80 24.60
C VAL A 348 -4.49 19.13 24.76
N ALA A 349 -4.94 19.28 26.00
CA ALA A 349 -6.31 19.67 26.28
C ALA A 349 -6.47 21.19 26.18
N LEU A 350 -7.36 21.65 25.30
CA LEU A 350 -7.73 23.06 25.22
C LEU A 350 -8.72 23.38 26.35
N PRO A 351 -8.44 24.39 27.19
CA PRO A 351 -9.25 24.67 28.37
C PRO A 351 -10.63 25.25 28.02
N ALA A 352 -10.68 26.02 26.94
CA ALA A 352 -11.88 26.59 26.35
C ALA A 352 -11.60 26.86 24.87
N VAL A 353 -12.66 26.92 24.07
CA VAL A 353 -12.62 27.55 22.75
C VAL A 353 -13.31 28.89 22.91
N GLY A 354 -12.53 29.97 22.76
CA GLY A 354 -13.02 31.34 22.81
C GLY A 354 -13.70 31.75 21.51
N ASP A 355 -14.37 32.90 21.56
CA ASP A 355 -14.90 33.52 20.36
C ASP A 355 -13.79 34.28 19.62
N ILE A 356 -13.93 34.40 18.31
CA ILE A 356 -13.05 35.27 17.53
C ILE A 356 -13.26 36.74 17.89
N ASP A 357 -12.17 37.48 18.05
CA ASP A 357 -12.15 38.93 18.22
C ASP A 357 -10.97 39.59 17.49
N ALA A 358 -10.93 40.93 17.52
CA ALA A 358 -9.91 41.70 16.81
C ALA A 358 -8.49 41.51 17.37
N ASP A 359 -8.35 41.23 18.68
CA ASP A 359 -7.05 41.05 19.34
C ASP A 359 -6.46 39.67 19.00
N VAL A 360 -7.31 38.63 18.93
CA VAL A 360 -6.95 37.28 18.48
C VAL A 360 -6.43 37.33 17.04
N ILE A 361 -7.15 38.00 16.14
CA ILE A 361 -6.73 38.16 14.74
C ILE A 361 -5.40 38.91 14.63
N ALA A 362 -5.28 40.06 15.31
CA ALA A 362 -4.08 40.90 15.24
C ALA A 362 -2.83 40.19 15.78
N SER A 363 -3.00 39.29 16.75
CA SER A 363 -1.90 38.52 17.35
C SER A 363 -1.47 37.31 16.53
N ASN A 364 -2.29 36.88 15.55
CA ASN A 364 -2.07 35.65 14.77
C ASN A 364 -2.04 35.90 13.25
N LEU A 365 -1.69 37.12 12.83
CA LEU A 365 -1.58 37.48 11.40
C LEU A 365 -0.73 36.50 10.56
N PRO A 366 0.40 35.94 11.03
CA PRO A 366 1.18 34.98 10.25
C PRO A 366 0.39 33.71 9.86
N VAL A 367 -0.54 33.26 10.70
CA VAL A 367 -1.42 32.13 10.40
C VAL A 367 -2.48 32.55 9.37
N ILE A 368 -3.10 33.71 9.59
CA ILE A 368 -4.15 34.25 8.72
C ILE A 368 -3.63 34.50 7.29
N ASP A 369 -2.42 35.06 7.18
CA ASP A 369 -1.73 35.34 5.92
C ASP A 369 -1.29 34.08 5.14
N ASN A 370 -1.47 32.89 5.74
CA ASN A 370 -1.16 31.58 5.17
C ASN A 370 -2.36 30.63 5.12
N ILE A 371 -3.58 31.10 5.38
CA ILE A 371 -4.80 30.28 5.26
C ILE A 371 -4.92 29.76 3.82
N ARG A 372 -4.80 28.45 3.65
CA ARG A 372 -4.81 27.83 2.33
C ARG A 372 -6.20 27.96 1.69
N LEU A 373 -6.24 28.62 0.53
CA LEU A 373 -7.44 28.81 -0.29
C LEU A 373 -7.47 27.91 -1.53
N TRP A 374 -6.34 27.29 -1.86
CA TRP A 374 -6.22 26.39 -3.01
C TRP A 374 -6.18 24.94 -2.58
N ASP A 375 -7.12 24.15 -3.11
CA ASP A 375 -7.09 22.70 -3.05
C ASP A 375 -6.29 22.05 -4.18
N VAL A 376 -5.78 20.85 -3.90
CA VAL A 376 -4.90 20.08 -4.79
C VAL A 376 -5.57 19.86 -6.15
N GLU A 377 -6.77 19.28 -6.17
CA GLU A 377 -7.47 18.94 -7.43
C GLU A 377 -7.86 20.19 -8.26
N PRO A 378 -8.56 21.21 -7.71
CA PRO A 378 -8.94 22.38 -8.51
C PRO A 378 -7.72 23.18 -8.99
N LEU A 379 -6.68 23.29 -8.16
CA LEU A 379 -5.46 24.00 -8.57
C LEU A 379 -4.72 23.24 -9.68
N GLN A 380 -4.67 21.92 -9.62
CA GLN A 380 -4.11 21.09 -10.69
C GLN A 380 -4.85 21.31 -12.02
N ASP A 381 -6.18 21.30 -11.99
CA ASP A 381 -6.99 21.59 -13.19
C ASP A 381 -6.73 23.00 -13.71
N ALA A 382 -6.66 24.00 -12.82
CA ALA A 382 -6.33 25.38 -13.20
C ALA A 382 -4.92 25.48 -13.82
N TYR A 383 -3.93 24.77 -13.30
CA TYR A 383 -2.58 24.70 -13.87
C TYR A 383 -2.59 24.09 -15.27
N ASN A 384 -3.32 22.99 -15.46
CA ASN A 384 -3.47 22.33 -16.76
C ASN A 384 -4.31 23.11 -17.78
N GLN A 385 -4.84 24.29 -17.42
CA GLN A 385 -5.47 25.23 -18.36
C GLN A 385 -4.64 26.51 -18.54
N LEU A 386 -4.13 27.09 -17.46
CA LEU A 386 -3.41 28.38 -17.48
C LEU A 386 -1.96 28.24 -17.90
N GLN A 387 -1.33 27.13 -17.50
CA GLN A 387 0.08 26.86 -17.74
C GLN A 387 0.27 25.81 -18.85
N PHE A 388 -0.82 25.42 -19.53
CA PHE A 388 -0.81 24.54 -20.70
C PHE A 388 -0.39 25.31 -21.97
N MET A 389 0.90 25.63 -22.02
CA MET A 389 1.49 26.35 -23.15
C MET A 389 1.88 25.41 -24.30
N GLU A 390 2.22 24.17 -23.94
CA GLU A 390 2.70 23.15 -24.87
C GLU A 390 1.86 21.88 -24.69
N LEU A 391 1.40 21.29 -25.81
CA LEU A 391 0.46 20.17 -25.78
C LEU A 391 0.98 18.92 -25.05
N TYR A 392 2.29 18.78 -24.93
CA TYR A 392 2.97 17.59 -24.40
C TYR A 392 3.39 17.73 -22.93
N TYR A 393 3.08 18.85 -22.26
CA TYR A 393 3.28 18.98 -20.83
C TYR A 393 1.98 18.84 -20.06
N ASN A 394 2.09 18.26 -18.86
CA ASN A 394 0.99 18.03 -17.94
C ASN A 394 1.50 18.16 -16.51
N PHE A 395 0.64 18.65 -15.61
CA PHE A 395 0.86 18.59 -14.17
C PHE A 395 0.10 17.40 -13.61
N LEU A 396 0.83 16.42 -13.07
CA LEU A 396 0.28 15.15 -12.61
C LEU A 396 -0.17 15.16 -11.15
N ASN A 397 0.47 16.01 -10.34
CA ASN A 397 0.24 16.14 -8.91
C ASN A 397 0.41 17.61 -8.49
N MET A 398 -0.10 17.97 -7.32
CA MET A 398 0.08 19.28 -6.69
C MET A 398 0.50 19.11 -5.23
N ASP A 399 1.63 19.71 -4.89
CA ASP A 399 2.28 19.53 -3.60
C ASP A 399 2.21 20.79 -2.75
N SER A 400 2.11 20.61 -1.43
CA SER A 400 2.28 21.72 -0.48
C SER A 400 3.67 21.72 0.14
N ASP A 401 4.25 22.91 0.25
CA ASP A 401 5.52 23.18 0.91
C ASP A 401 5.53 24.60 1.49
N ARG A 402 6.67 25.00 2.05
CA ARG A 402 6.91 26.32 2.66
C ARG A 402 8.23 26.91 2.18
N TYR A 403 8.22 28.20 1.88
CA TYR A 403 9.41 28.95 1.52
C TYR A 403 9.47 30.24 2.34
N VAL A 404 10.68 30.68 2.67
CA VAL A 404 10.91 32.00 3.26
C VAL A 404 11.05 33.01 2.12
N LEU A 405 9.98 33.76 1.86
CA LEU A 405 9.92 34.79 0.82
C LEU A 405 9.74 36.16 1.48
N ASP A 406 10.55 37.14 1.08
CA ASP A 406 10.60 38.47 1.72
C ASP A 406 10.78 38.45 3.25
N GLY A 407 11.51 37.45 3.76
CA GLY A 407 11.74 37.27 5.20
C GLY A 407 10.52 36.77 5.98
N ARG A 408 9.46 36.32 5.31
CA ARG A 408 8.26 35.73 5.92
C ARG A 408 8.09 34.29 5.46
N LEU A 409 7.63 33.42 6.36
CA LEU A 409 7.26 32.06 5.98
C LEU A 409 5.96 32.10 5.17
N ARG A 410 5.99 31.53 3.96
CA ARG A 410 4.84 31.44 3.06
C ARG A 410 4.57 30.00 2.71
N GLN A 411 3.32 29.57 2.90
CA GLN A 411 2.85 28.31 2.35
C GLN A 411 2.67 28.47 0.84
N VAL A 412 3.17 27.50 0.10
CA VAL A 412 3.05 27.43 -1.36
C VAL A 412 2.45 26.11 -1.77
N LEU A 413 1.84 26.13 -2.96
CA LEU A 413 1.53 24.93 -3.72
C LEU A 413 2.38 24.94 -4.98
N LEU A 414 2.99 23.81 -5.32
CA LEU A 414 3.85 23.68 -6.49
C LEU A 414 3.65 22.35 -7.21
N ALA A 415 3.95 22.34 -8.50
CA ALA A 415 3.85 21.16 -9.33
C ALA A 415 4.92 21.18 -10.43
N ALA A 416 5.45 20.02 -10.77
CA ALA A 416 6.39 19.86 -11.88
C ALA A 416 5.65 19.83 -13.23
N ARG A 417 6.18 20.55 -14.24
CA ARG A 417 5.70 20.43 -15.62
C ARG A 417 6.29 19.17 -16.24
N GLU A 418 5.52 18.10 -16.26
CA GLU A 418 6.00 16.80 -16.70
C GLU A 418 5.67 16.51 -18.15
N LEU A 419 6.54 15.74 -18.81
CA LEU A 419 6.32 15.31 -20.18
C LEU A 419 5.32 14.16 -20.25
N ASP A 420 4.28 14.34 -21.06
CA ASP A 420 3.40 13.28 -21.52
C ASP A 420 3.48 13.15 -23.06
N PRO A 421 4.26 12.17 -23.57
CA PRO A 421 4.42 11.95 -25.01
C PRO A 421 3.14 11.45 -25.70
N ASP A 422 2.10 11.04 -24.95
CA ASP A 422 0.85 10.55 -25.53
C ASP A 422 -0.11 11.68 -25.93
N ASN A 423 0.10 12.89 -25.39
CA ASN A 423 -0.62 14.10 -25.79
C ASN A 423 -0.15 14.69 -27.13
N LEU A 424 0.96 14.19 -27.69
CA LEU A 424 1.40 14.58 -29.02
C LEU A 424 0.36 14.18 -30.10
N PRO A 425 0.20 14.98 -31.17
CA PRO A 425 -0.62 14.61 -32.32
C PRO A 425 -0.27 13.22 -32.87
N ALA A 426 -1.26 12.50 -33.42
CA ALA A 426 -1.09 11.11 -33.85
C ALA A 426 0.03 10.89 -34.89
N ASP A 427 0.25 11.87 -35.77
CA ASP A 427 1.34 11.91 -36.75
C ASP A 427 2.71 12.26 -36.15
N ALA A 428 2.72 12.99 -35.03
CA ALA A 428 3.91 13.32 -34.25
C ALA A 428 4.31 12.23 -33.24
N ARG A 429 3.46 11.22 -32.97
CA ARG A 429 3.74 10.10 -32.05
C ARG A 429 4.65 9.00 -32.63
N ASN A 430 5.61 9.40 -33.46
CA ASN A 430 6.61 8.50 -34.03
C ASN A 430 7.74 8.19 -33.02
N TRP A 431 8.59 7.20 -33.34
CA TRP A 431 9.66 6.75 -32.44
C TRP A 431 10.71 7.84 -32.14
N VAL A 432 11.11 8.61 -33.15
CA VAL A 432 12.10 9.69 -32.99
C VAL A 432 11.57 10.75 -32.03
N ASN A 433 10.33 11.20 -32.23
CA ASN A 433 9.72 12.19 -31.37
C ASN A 433 9.60 11.68 -29.93
N ARG A 434 9.04 10.49 -29.72
CA ARG A 434 8.79 9.94 -28.38
C ARG A 434 10.06 9.54 -27.61
N ARG A 435 11.16 9.23 -28.31
CA ARG A 435 12.36 8.66 -27.67
C ARG A 435 13.59 9.55 -27.73
N LEU A 436 13.70 10.45 -28.71
CA LEU A 436 14.92 11.22 -28.97
C LEU A 436 14.70 12.73 -28.89
N GLN A 437 13.50 13.24 -29.17
CA GLN A 437 13.22 14.67 -29.20
C GLN A 437 12.47 15.16 -27.97
N TYR A 438 11.30 14.57 -27.67
CA TYR A 438 10.53 14.86 -26.46
C TYR A 438 10.99 13.91 -25.36
N THR A 439 11.98 14.35 -24.57
CA THR A 439 12.69 13.51 -23.61
C THR A 439 12.50 13.94 -22.15
N HIS A 440 12.15 15.19 -21.88
CA HIS A 440 12.13 15.79 -20.53
C HIS A 440 10.93 16.72 -20.33
N GLY A 441 10.52 16.89 -19.07
CA GLY A 441 9.62 17.96 -18.59
C GLY A 441 10.36 19.30 -18.41
N PHE A 442 9.69 20.34 -17.93
CA PHE A 442 10.23 21.70 -17.93
C PHE A 442 9.87 22.56 -16.70
N GLY A 443 10.68 22.46 -15.66
CA GLY A 443 10.61 23.27 -14.44
C GLY A 443 9.36 23.02 -13.61
N VAL A 444 9.08 23.93 -12.68
CA VAL A 444 7.90 23.87 -11.81
C VAL A 444 7.04 25.12 -11.99
N ALA A 445 5.75 24.99 -11.71
CA ALA A 445 4.87 26.11 -11.43
C ALA A 445 4.65 26.18 -9.92
N MET A 446 4.53 27.39 -9.38
CA MET A 446 4.38 27.60 -7.94
C MET A 446 3.44 28.78 -7.67
N SER A 447 2.49 28.58 -6.77
CA SER A 447 1.50 29.57 -6.34
C SER A 447 1.54 29.74 -4.82
N PRO A 448 1.28 30.95 -4.28
CA PRO A 448 0.99 31.09 -2.86
C PRO A 448 -0.30 30.36 -2.49
N ALA A 449 -0.40 29.89 -1.25
CA ALA A 449 -1.61 29.23 -0.76
C ALA A 449 -2.83 30.18 -0.67
N THR A 450 -2.61 31.49 -0.55
CA THR A 450 -3.65 32.52 -0.30
C THR A 450 -4.00 33.40 -1.51
N GLY A 451 -3.09 33.54 -2.49
CA GLY A 451 -3.21 34.58 -3.53
C GLY A 451 -4.07 34.15 -4.73
N PHE A 452 -5.01 35.00 -5.13
CA PHE A 452 -5.78 34.86 -6.36
C PHE A 452 -6.18 36.22 -6.93
N THR A 453 -6.43 36.27 -8.24
CA THR A 453 -6.85 37.50 -8.91
C THR A 453 -8.30 37.84 -8.56
N PRO A 454 -8.61 39.00 -7.96
CA PRO A 454 -9.96 39.30 -7.47
C PRO A 454 -11.06 39.29 -8.54
N ASP A 455 -10.72 39.69 -9.77
CA ASP A 455 -11.70 39.78 -10.87
C ASP A 455 -11.91 38.44 -11.60
N GLU A 456 -10.85 37.65 -11.78
CA GLU A 456 -10.89 36.43 -12.60
C GLU A 456 -10.99 35.16 -11.75
N GLY A 457 -10.54 35.19 -10.49
CA GLY A 457 -10.50 34.01 -9.61
C GLY A 457 -9.37 33.04 -9.96
N ARG A 458 -8.27 33.53 -10.55
CA ARG A 458 -7.14 32.69 -10.98
C ARG A 458 -6.04 32.67 -9.93
N PRO A 459 -5.27 31.57 -9.81
CA PRO A 459 -4.11 31.54 -8.93
C PRO A 459 -3.08 32.59 -9.33
N GLU A 460 -2.49 33.23 -8.34
CA GLU A 460 -1.25 33.98 -8.51
C GLU A 460 -0.06 33.01 -8.61
N PHE A 461 1.06 33.47 -9.16
CA PHE A 461 2.23 32.61 -9.36
C PHE A 461 3.53 33.27 -8.90
N PHE A 462 4.30 32.55 -8.10
CA PHE A 462 5.71 32.84 -7.83
C PHE A 462 6.63 32.31 -8.93
N ILE A 463 6.24 31.21 -9.59
CA ILE A 463 6.95 30.64 -10.74
C ILE A 463 5.92 30.22 -11.80
N GLN A 464 6.06 30.70 -13.03
CA GLN A 464 5.14 30.44 -14.13
C GLN A 464 5.82 30.50 -15.51
N ASP A 465 5.05 30.13 -16.52
CA ASP A 465 5.28 30.28 -17.95
C ASP A 465 6.44 29.48 -18.56
N ILE A 466 6.47 29.53 -19.89
CA ILE A 466 7.54 29.06 -20.75
C ILE A 466 7.92 30.22 -21.70
N PRO A 467 9.18 30.71 -21.69
CA PRO A 467 10.24 30.40 -20.73
C PRO A 467 9.88 30.81 -19.29
N ILE A 468 10.49 30.16 -18.30
CA ILE A 468 10.18 30.33 -16.87
C ILE A 468 10.41 31.78 -16.43
N ARG A 469 9.44 32.32 -15.69
CA ARG A 469 9.47 33.63 -15.03
C ARG A 469 9.05 33.46 -13.57
N GLY A 470 9.64 34.23 -12.68
CA GLY A 470 9.29 34.15 -11.27
C GLY A 470 10.28 34.84 -10.34
N GLU A 471 9.93 34.85 -9.05
CA GLU A 471 10.77 35.38 -7.97
C GLU A 471 11.93 34.44 -7.62
N ILE A 472 11.70 33.13 -7.79
CA ILE A 472 12.69 32.08 -7.56
C ILE A 472 13.32 31.69 -8.91
N PRO A 473 14.63 31.94 -9.12
CA PRO A 473 15.29 31.56 -10.35
C PRO A 473 15.40 30.04 -10.47
N ILE A 474 15.16 29.49 -11.66
CA ILE A 474 15.43 28.09 -11.99
C ILE A 474 16.58 28.05 -12.99
N GLU A 475 17.74 27.53 -12.58
CA GLU A 475 18.94 27.48 -13.41
C GLU A 475 18.89 26.34 -14.44
N ARG A 476 18.32 25.20 -14.07
CA ARG A 476 18.17 24.02 -14.93
C ARG A 476 16.73 23.52 -14.91
N PRO A 477 15.89 23.94 -15.86
CA PRO A 477 14.49 23.55 -15.88
C PRO A 477 14.25 22.12 -16.37
N GLU A 478 15.23 21.44 -16.95
CA GLU A 478 14.98 20.17 -17.63
C GLU A 478 14.72 19.01 -16.64
N LEU A 479 13.50 18.45 -16.69
CA LEU A 479 13.08 17.35 -15.82
C LEU A 479 13.14 16.01 -16.58
N TYR A 480 14.28 15.33 -16.51
CA TYR A 480 14.44 14.00 -17.11
C TYR A 480 13.81 12.89 -16.25
N TYR A 481 13.65 13.14 -14.96
CA TYR A 481 13.08 12.22 -13.98
C TYR A 481 11.95 12.95 -13.22
N GLY A 482 10.81 12.27 -13.07
CA GLY A 482 9.57 12.82 -12.52
C GLY A 482 8.58 11.70 -12.22
N GLU A 483 7.30 12.01 -12.03
CA GLU A 483 6.23 11.05 -11.74
C GLU A 483 5.63 10.42 -13.02
N SER A 484 5.84 11.05 -14.17
CA SER A 484 5.32 10.62 -15.47
C SER A 484 5.72 9.17 -15.80
N PRO A 485 4.77 8.35 -16.29
CA PRO A 485 4.99 6.94 -16.58
C PRO A 485 5.80 6.68 -17.86
N ALA A 486 6.55 7.68 -18.36
CA ALA A 486 7.36 7.57 -19.57
C ALA A 486 8.45 6.47 -19.42
N PRO A 487 8.35 5.34 -20.15
CA PRO A 487 9.10 4.13 -19.78
C PRO A 487 10.62 4.26 -20.00
N PHE A 488 11.03 4.97 -21.04
CA PHE A 488 12.44 5.32 -21.28
C PHE A 488 12.58 6.48 -22.27
N ALA A 489 13.70 7.19 -22.19
CA ALA A 489 14.15 8.19 -23.16
C ALA A 489 15.59 7.89 -23.59
N ILE A 490 15.95 8.31 -24.79
CA ILE A 490 17.30 8.21 -25.34
C ILE A 490 17.79 9.64 -25.56
N VAL A 491 18.80 10.04 -24.79
CA VAL A 491 19.26 11.42 -24.67
C VAL A 491 20.66 11.57 -25.25
N ASN A 492 21.04 12.81 -25.57
CA ASN A 492 22.30 13.11 -26.25
C ASN A 492 22.46 12.29 -27.55
N SER A 493 21.37 12.24 -28.33
CA SER A 493 21.35 11.66 -29.67
C SER A 493 21.90 12.66 -30.70
N THR A 494 22.08 12.27 -31.96
CA THR A 494 22.44 13.24 -33.01
C THR A 494 21.29 14.17 -33.37
N ALA A 495 20.04 13.79 -33.04
CA ALA A 495 18.90 14.69 -33.15
C ALA A 495 18.83 15.56 -31.88
N PRO A 496 18.59 16.88 -32.02
CA PRO A 496 18.40 17.75 -30.87
C PRO A 496 17.12 17.39 -30.13
N GLU A 497 17.17 17.55 -28.82
CA GLU A 497 16.02 17.46 -27.91
C GLU A 497 15.21 18.77 -28.02
N ILE A 498 13.89 18.67 -27.84
CA ILE A 498 13.01 19.84 -27.94
C ILE A 498 13.11 20.65 -26.66
N ASP A 499 13.57 21.88 -26.80
CA ASP A 499 13.48 22.91 -25.78
C ASP A 499 12.27 23.82 -26.11
N PRO A 500 11.33 24.00 -25.18
CA PRO A 500 10.19 24.89 -25.36
C PRO A 500 10.57 26.34 -25.67
N SER A 501 11.78 26.77 -25.29
CA SER A 501 12.30 28.10 -25.64
C SER A 501 12.79 28.23 -27.08
N GLY A 502 12.85 27.11 -27.83
CA GLY A 502 13.22 27.06 -29.24
C GLY A 502 14.72 26.87 -29.51
N SER A 503 15.54 26.61 -28.48
CA SER A 503 16.95 26.25 -28.63
C SER A 503 17.15 24.80 -29.08
N ASP A 504 18.25 24.53 -29.81
CA ASP A 504 18.75 23.17 -29.95
C ASP A 504 19.36 22.73 -28.61
N LEU A 505 18.75 21.75 -27.95
CA LEU A 505 19.21 21.20 -26.69
C LEU A 505 19.82 19.81 -26.88
N HIS A 506 20.93 19.55 -26.22
CA HIS A 506 21.48 18.19 -26.08
C HIS A 506 21.80 17.95 -24.61
N TYR A 507 21.36 16.80 -24.08
CA TYR A 507 21.65 16.44 -22.71
C TYR A 507 23.16 16.42 -22.41
N ASP A 508 23.60 17.28 -21.51
CA ASP A 508 24.99 17.39 -21.04
C ASP A 508 25.25 16.64 -19.72
N GLY A 509 24.19 16.07 -19.13
CA GLY A 509 24.23 15.42 -17.84
C GLY A 509 24.82 14.01 -17.83
N ALA A 510 24.96 13.47 -16.62
CA ALA A 510 25.51 12.14 -16.42
C ALA A 510 24.46 11.02 -16.48
N GLY A 511 23.17 11.32 -16.40
CA GLY A 511 22.06 10.36 -16.21
C GLY A 511 21.91 9.36 -17.35
N GLY A 512 21.51 8.14 -17.01
CA GLY A 512 21.31 7.04 -17.97
C GLY A 512 22.57 6.26 -18.36
N VAL A 513 22.36 5.12 -19.00
CA VAL A 513 23.39 4.17 -19.41
C VAL A 513 23.84 4.45 -20.84
N ASN A 514 25.16 4.50 -21.07
CA ASN A 514 25.72 4.79 -22.39
C ASN A 514 25.49 3.63 -23.39
N LEU A 515 24.99 3.96 -24.59
CA LEU A 515 24.63 3.06 -25.70
C LEU A 515 25.70 2.93 -26.78
N GLY A 516 26.94 3.35 -26.55
CA GLY A 516 27.99 3.38 -27.57
C GLY A 516 28.46 2.02 -28.09
N SER A 517 28.10 0.92 -27.43
CA SER A 517 28.45 -0.45 -27.86
C SER A 517 27.27 -1.14 -28.55
N THR A 518 27.50 -1.77 -29.70
CA THR A 518 26.49 -2.60 -30.40
C THR A 518 25.91 -3.70 -29.51
N PHE A 519 26.71 -4.27 -28.62
CA PHE A 519 26.23 -5.28 -27.66
C PHE A 519 25.24 -4.68 -26.65
N ARG A 520 25.53 -3.48 -26.12
CA ARG A 520 24.60 -2.77 -25.23
C ARG A 520 23.31 -2.40 -25.96
N ARG A 521 23.41 -1.92 -27.21
CA ARG A 521 22.24 -1.63 -28.06
C ARG A 521 21.38 -2.88 -28.27
N LEU A 522 21.99 -4.03 -28.57
CA LEU A 522 21.26 -5.30 -28.70
C LEU A 522 20.56 -5.70 -27.39
N ALA A 523 21.26 -5.59 -26.25
CA ALA A 523 20.70 -5.93 -24.95
C ALA A 523 19.48 -5.04 -24.61
N TYR A 524 19.57 -3.72 -24.82
CA TYR A 524 18.47 -2.79 -24.59
C TYR A 524 17.34 -2.90 -25.61
N ALA A 525 17.67 -3.14 -26.88
CA ALA A 525 16.67 -3.44 -27.92
C ALA A 525 15.84 -4.68 -27.54
N TRP A 526 16.47 -5.72 -26.99
CA TRP A 526 15.75 -6.88 -26.48
C TRP A 526 15.02 -6.59 -25.16
N GLN A 527 15.60 -5.79 -24.26
CA GLN A 527 14.98 -5.49 -22.95
C GLN A 527 13.67 -4.72 -23.10
N PHE A 528 13.66 -3.72 -23.99
CA PHE A 528 12.50 -2.88 -24.26
C PHE A 528 11.65 -3.36 -25.44
N ALA A 529 12.01 -4.50 -26.04
CA ALA A 529 11.39 -5.03 -27.26
C ALA A 529 11.31 -3.98 -28.40
N ASP A 530 12.36 -3.16 -28.53
CA ASP A 530 12.44 -2.03 -29.46
C ASP A 530 13.68 -2.13 -30.35
N ILE A 531 13.49 -2.61 -31.58
CA ILE A 531 14.58 -2.85 -32.53
C ILE A 531 15.25 -1.55 -33.01
N ASN A 532 14.58 -0.40 -32.90
CA ASN A 532 15.12 0.88 -33.35
C ASN A 532 16.34 1.30 -32.53
N ILE A 533 16.45 0.87 -31.27
CA ILE A 533 17.63 1.07 -30.41
C ILE A 533 18.90 0.46 -31.05
N LEU A 534 18.74 -0.62 -31.82
CA LEU A 534 19.84 -1.28 -32.52
C LEU A 534 20.11 -0.68 -33.90
N LEU A 535 19.06 -0.28 -34.62
CA LEU A 535 19.12 0.06 -36.04
C LEU A 535 19.27 1.55 -36.33
N SER A 536 18.86 2.44 -35.42
CA SER A 536 18.88 3.88 -35.64
C SER A 536 20.31 4.42 -35.77
N ASP A 537 20.53 5.22 -36.80
CA ASP A 537 21.76 5.98 -37.06
C ASP A 537 21.89 7.22 -36.18
N GLN A 538 20.81 7.63 -35.50
CA GLN A 538 20.80 8.77 -34.58
C GLN A 538 21.42 8.46 -33.21
N ILE A 539 21.71 7.19 -32.94
CA ILE A 539 22.37 6.75 -31.71
C ILE A 539 23.88 6.72 -31.96
N SER A 540 24.62 7.54 -31.20
CA SER A 540 26.08 7.70 -31.28
C SER A 540 26.81 6.94 -30.15
N SER A 541 28.12 7.16 -30.00
CA SER A 541 28.91 6.66 -28.87
C SER A 541 28.58 7.34 -27.54
N ASP A 542 28.06 8.57 -27.59
CA ASP A 542 27.82 9.41 -26.41
C ASP A 542 26.34 9.40 -25.97
N THR A 543 25.48 8.83 -26.79
CA THR A 543 24.05 8.64 -26.52
C THR A 543 23.80 7.76 -25.31
N ARG A 544 22.81 8.13 -24.49
CA ARG A 544 22.46 7.43 -23.25
C ARG A 544 20.99 7.02 -23.26
N ILE A 545 20.68 5.89 -22.63
CA ILE A 545 19.31 5.45 -22.36
C ILE A 545 18.97 5.68 -20.88
N GLN A 546 17.90 6.42 -20.64
CA GLN A 546 17.34 6.69 -19.31
C GLN A 546 16.03 5.91 -19.15
N TYR A 547 15.90 5.14 -18.08
CA TYR A 547 14.75 4.26 -17.82
C TYR A 547 14.51 4.08 -16.32
N ARG A 548 13.36 3.50 -15.95
CA ARG A 548 12.76 3.56 -14.60
C ARG A 548 12.55 5.01 -14.18
N ARG A 549 12.08 5.88 -15.06
CA ARG A 549 12.19 7.34 -14.88
C ARG A 549 11.30 7.87 -13.75
N GLN A 550 10.22 7.15 -13.45
CA GLN A 550 9.35 7.40 -12.31
C GLN A 550 10.14 7.40 -10.99
N ILE A 551 9.90 8.41 -10.14
CA ILE A 551 10.61 8.59 -8.86
C ILE A 551 10.42 7.36 -7.95
N SER A 552 9.17 6.99 -7.68
CA SER A 552 8.82 5.85 -6.81
C SER A 552 9.39 4.53 -7.33
N GLU A 553 9.28 4.22 -8.63
CA GLU A 553 9.83 3.00 -9.24
C GLU A 553 11.37 2.93 -9.10
N ARG A 554 12.05 4.07 -9.29
CA ARG A 554 13.52 4.14 -9.17
C ARG A 554 13.98 3.91 -7.74
N VAL A 555 13.36 4.56 -6.75
CA VAL A 555 13.71 4.37 -5.35
C VAL A 555 13.39 2.94 -4.91
N LYS A 556 12.22 2.41 -5.27
CA LYS A 556 11.81 1.02 -5.02
C LYS A 556 12.74 0.00 -5.67
N ALA A 557 13.30 0.27 -6.85
CA ALA A 557 14.29 -0.61 -7.44
C ALA A 557 15.58 -0.66 -6.60
N LEU A 558 16.03 0.46 -6.03
CA LEU A 558 17.21 0.49 -5.16
C LEU A 558 16.96 -0.16 -3.80
N ALA A 559 15.78 0.06 -3.22
CA ALA A 559 15.39 -0.44 -1.91
C ALA A 559 14.03 -1.18 -1.97
N PRO A 560 13.97 -2.39 -2.58
CA PRO A 560 12.72 -3.11 -2.85
C PRO A 560 12.02 -3.68 -1.60
N PHE A 561 12.65 -3.50 -0.44
CA PHE A 561 12.21 -3.98 0.87
C PHE A 561 11.63 -2.86 1.75
N LEU A 562 11.61 -1.62 1.24
CA LEU A 562 10.91 -0.49 1.86
C LEU A 562 9.54 -0.32 1.20
N THR A 563 8.55 0.09 1.98
CA THR A 563 7.27 0.56 1.49
C THR A 563 7.45 2.01 1.05
N MET A 564 7.12 2.35 -0.20
CA MET A 564 7.17 3.74 -0.67
C MET A 564 5.89 4.45 -0.24
N ASP A 565 5.99 5.73 0.10
CA ASP A 565 4.82 6.61 0.11
C ASP A 565 4.35 6.87 -1.33
N ASP A 566 3.07 7.19 -1.50
CA ASP A 566 2.47 7.36 -2.82
C ASP A 566 2.74 8.75 -3.42
N ASP A 567 3.17 9.71 -2.60
CA ASP A 567 3.23 11.14 -2.95
C ASP A 567 4.69 11.70 -2.94
N PRO A 568 5.48 11.47 -4.00
CA PRO A 568 6.76 12.16 -4.18
C PRO A 568 6.54 13.63 -4.54
N TYR A 569 7.36 14.54 -4.01
CA TYR A 569 7.17 15.98 -4.18
C TYR A 569 8.42 16.70 -4.70
N PRO A 570 8.24 17.71 -5.57
CA PRO A 570 9.34 18.52 -6.05
C PRO A 570 9.75 19.58 -5.02
N VAL A 571 11.02 19.93 -4.98
CA VAL A 571 11.61 21.00 -4.17
C VAL A 571 12.57 21.80 -5.04
N VAL A 572 12.53 23.13 -4.96
CA VAL A 572 13.48 24.01 -5.64
C VAL A 572 14.49 24.51 -4.61
N ASP A 573 15.76 24.16 -4.77
CA ASP A 573 16.80 24.64 -3.86
C ASP A 573 17.18 26.12 -4.12
N GLY A 574 17.99 26.70 -3.23
CA GLY A 574 18.39 28.11 -3.33
C GLY A 574 19.26 28.43 -4.55
N ALA A 575 19.81 27.41 -5.23
CA ALA A 575 20.54 27.52 -6.48
C ALA A 575 19.62 27.37 -7.71
N GLY A 576 18.31 27.21 -7.52
CA GLY A 576 17.37 27.07 -8.62
C GLY A 576 17.37 25.69 -9.28
N LYS A 577 17.81 24.66 -8.55
CA LYS A 577 17.77 23.28 -9.01
C LYS A 577 16.57 22.54 -8.43
N VAL A 578 15.93 21.74 -9.29
CA VAL A 578 14.77 20.92 -8.91
C VAL A 578 15.21 19.54 -8.42
N TRP A 579 14.71 19.17 -7.25
CA TRP A 579 14.87 17.88 -6.61
C TRP A 579 13.52 17.23 -6.38
N TRP A 580 13.48 15.91 -6.33
CA TRP A 580 12.33 15.16 -5.86
C TRP A 580 12.64 14.54 -4.50
N LEU A 581 11.74 14.70 -3.55
CA LEU A 581 11.79 13.97 -2.28
C LEU A 581 10.74 12.86 -2.32
N GLN A 582 11.14 11.67 -1.88
CA GLN A 582 10.29 10.49 -1.79
C GLN A 582 10.41 9.90 -0.39
N ASP A 583 9.28 9.78 0.28
CA ASP A 583 9.16 9.14 1.58
C ASP A 583 9.13 7.62 1.46
N ALA A 584 9.78 6.92 2.40
CA ALA A 584 9.69 5.47 2.48
C ALA A 584 9.82 4.92 3.91
N PHE A 585 9.13 3.81 4.14
CA PHE A 585 8.91 3.22 5.46
C PHE A 585 9.45 1.80 5.54
N THR A 586 9.90 1.40 6.72
CA THR A 586 9.94 -0.02 7.08
C THR A 586 8.61 -0.44 7.66
N THR A 587 8.09 -1.59 7.21
CA THR A 587 6.83 -2.15 7.66
C THR A 587 6.97 -3.63 7.97
N THR A 588 6.11 -4.14 8.86
CA THR A 588 5.92 -5.58 9.04
C THR A 588 4.50 -5.88 9.51
N GLY A 589 3.93 -7.02 9.11
CA GLY A 589 2.64 -7.53 9.61
C GLY A 589 2.80 -8.61 10.67
N ARG A 590 3.91 -8.59 11.42
CA ARG A 590 4.27 -9.64 12.39
C ARG A 590 4.65 -9.12 13.78
N TYR A 591 4.25 -7.90 14.10
CA TYR A 591 4.39 -7.35 15.44
C TYR A 591 3.35 -8.01 16.36
N PRO A 592 3.74 -8.76 17.40
CA PRO A 592 2.79 -9.44 18.28
C PRO A 592 1.79 -8.49 18.94
N TYR A 593 0.53 -8.91 19.07
CA TYR A 593 -0.57 -8.15 19.68
C TYR A 593 -0.93 -6.81 19.03
N SER A 594 -0.25 -6.39 17.96
CA SER A 594 -0.58 -5.16 17.24
C SER A 594 -1.64 -5.39 16.17
N THR A 595 -2.63 -4.50 16.10
CA THR A 595 -3.68 -4.51 15.08
C THR A 595 -3.14 -4.17 13.69
N ILE A 596 -3.55 -4.96 12.70
CA ILE A 596 -3.17 -4.77 11.29
C ILE A 596 -4.03 -3.72 10.60
N THR A 597 -3.41 -2.89 9.76
CA THR A 597 -4.09 -1.99 8.82
C THR A 597 -4.69 -2.76 7.65
N GLU A 598 -5.56 -2.12 6.88
CA GLU A 598 -6.07 -2.65 5.61
C GLU A 598 -4.96 -2.93 4.59
N GLU A 599 -3.87 -2.15 4.64
CA GLU A 599 -2.68 -2.32 3.80
C GLU A 599 -1.82 -3.54 4.20
N GLY A 600 -2.15 -4.23 5.29
CA GLY A 600 -1.54 -5.51 5.66
C GLY A 600 -0.25 -5.40 6.49
N PHE A 601 -0.03 -4.29 7.19
CA PHE A 601 1.04 -4.16 8.18
C PHE A 601 0.48 -3.83 9.56
N ASN A 602 1.23 -4.17 10.61
CA ASN A 602 0.89 -3.85 12.00
C ASN A 602 2.04 -3.19 12.76
N TYR A 603 3.00 -2.64 12.00
CA TYR A 603 4.15 -1.87 12.44
C TYR A 603 4.62 -1.01 11.27
N ILE A 604 4.93 0.26 11.54
CA ILE A 604 5.44 1.20 10.56
C ILE A 604 6.39 2.22 11.22
N ARG A 605 7.45 2.65 10.52
CA ARG A 605 8.35 3.72 10.96
C ARG A 605 8.66 4.67 9.81
N ASN A 606 8.71 5.98 10.08
CA ASN A 606 9.22 7.00 9.16
C ASN A 606 10.75 6.84 9.03
N SER A 607 11.17 5.93 8.14
CA SER A 607 12.49 5.33 8.21
C SER A 607 13.52 6.11 7.41
N VAL A 608 13.17 6.49 6.18
CA VAL A 608 14.10 7.15 5.25
C VAL A 608 13.42 8.19 4.38
N LYS A 609 14.24 9.12 3.88
CA LYS A 609 13.91 10.11 2.85
C LYS A 609 14.83 9.87 1.65
N ALA A 610 14.28 9.63 0.47
CA ALA A 610 15.05 9.55 -0.75
C ALA A 610 15.02 10.88 -1.49
N VAL A 611 16.19 11.40 -1.84
CA VAL A 611 16.35 12.61 -2.67
C VAL A 611 16.77 12.17 -4.06
N VAL A 612 16.04 12.59 -5.08
CA VAL A 612 16.31 12.30 -6.49
C VAL A 612 16.56 13.60 -7.25
N ASP A 613 17.68 13.65 -7.96
CA ASP A 613 17.99 14.74 -8.87
C ASP A 613 17.10 14.68 -10.12
N ALA A 614 16.27 15.70 -10.37
CA ALA A 614 15.34 15.69 -11.49
C ALA A 614 16.03 15.69 -12.88
N PHE A 615 17.28 16.15 -12.95
CA PHE A 615 18.05 16.28 -14.19
C PHE A 615 18.87 15.02 -14.52
N ASN A 616 19.54 14.42 -13.53
CA ASN A 616 20.42 13.25 -13.76
C ASN A 616 19.95 11.94 -13.12
N GLY A 617 18.93 11.98 -12.25
CA GLY A 617 18.30 10.81 -11.67
C GLY A 617 19.14 10.10 -10.61
N GLN A 618 20.19 10.75 -10.10
CA GLN A 618 20.96 10.27 -8.96
C GLN A 618 20.06 10.23 -7.72
N VAL A 619 20.15 9.15 -6.95
CA VAL A 619 19.37 8.93 -5.73
C VAL A 619 20.29 8.91 -4.53
N SER A 620 19.92 9.62 -3.47
CA SER A 620 20.53 9.50 -2.14
C SER A 620 19.44 9.16 -1.13
N ILE A 621 19.62 8.10 -0.34
CA ILE A 621 18.62 7.66 0.66
C ILE A 621 19.16 8.00 2.06
N TYR A 622 18.49 8.90 2.76
CA TYR A 622 18.86 9.40 4.07
C TYR A 622 18.03 8.75 5.17
N VAL A 623 18.68 8.35 6.26
CA VAL A 623 18.04 7.70 7.40
C VAL A 623 17.43 8.73 8.35
N MET A 624 16.13 8.64 8.60
CA MET A 624 15.41 9.51 9.54
C MET A 624 15.36 8.93 10.95
N ASP A 625 14.99 7.65 11.09
CA ASP A 625 14.91 6.97 12.38
C ASP A 625 16.08 5.99 12.56
N LEU A 626 17.08 6.39 13.34
CA LEU A 626 18.23 5.54 13.67
C LEU A 626 17.86 4.39 14.64
N ASN A 627 16.75 4.52 15.37
CA ASN A 627 16.34 3.56 16.38
C ASN A 627 15.46 2.43 15.82
N ASP A 628 14.97 2.55 14.58
CA ASP A 628 14.19 1.49 13.93
C ASP A 628 15.02 0.20 13.74
N PRO A 629 14.68 -0.91 14.43
CA PRO A 629 15.43 -2.15 14.34
C PRO A 629 15.36 -2.79 12.94
N LEU A 630 14.28 -2.59 12.19
CA LEU A 630 14.16 -3.13 10.82
C LEU A 630 15.14 -2.42 9.88
N LEU A 631 15.19 -1.09 9.91
CA LEU A 631 16.14 -0.31 9.14
C LEU A 631 17.58 -0.64 9.54
N GLN A 632 17.87 -0.85 10.83
CA GLN A 632 19.20 -1.29 11.26
C GLN A 632 19.62 -2.63 10.63
N MET A 633 18.70 -3.60 10.52
CA MET A 633 18.97 -4.86 9.81
C MET A 633 19.28 -4.62 8.33
N TYR A 634 18.54 -3.72 7.66
CA TYR A 634 18.79 -3.35 6.27
C TYR A 634 20.09 -2.57 6.08
N ARG A 635 20.44 -1.65 6.97
CA ARG A 635 21.72 -0.91 6.96
C ARG A 635 22.90 -1.85 7.13
N ARG A 636 22.80 -2.84 8.03
CA ARG A 636 23.80 -3.90 8.17
C ARG A 636 23.90 -4.76 6.90
N ALA A 637 22.77 -5.02 6.25
CA ALA A 637 22.73 -5.73 4.98
C ALA A 637 23.26 -4.89 3.79
N PHE A 638 23.09 -3.57 3.77
CA PHE A 638 23.45 -2.72 2.65
C PHE A 638 24.17 -1.43 3.12
N PRO A 639 25.45 -1.53 3.56
CA PRO A 639 26.15 -0.40 4.18
C PRO A 639 26.35 0.82 3.27
N SER A 640 26.33 0.63 1.94
CA SER A 640 26.53 1.70 0.96
C SER A 640 25.24 2.27 0.38
N LEU A 641 24.06 1.80 0.84
CA LEU A 641 22.77 2.25 0.32
C LEU A 641 22.24 3.49 1.04
N PHE A 642 22.57 3.61 2.33
CA PHE A 642 21.99 4.61 3.23
C PHE A 642 23.05 5.62 3.68
N SER A 643 22.68 6.89 3.69
CA SER A 643 23.42 7.99 4.30
C SER A 643 22.72 8.45 5.58
N ASP A 644 23.48 9.03 6.50
CA ASP A 644 22.91 9.63 7.71
C ASP A 644 22.26 10.99 7.39
N PHE A 645 21.21 11.37 8.13
CA PHE A 645 20.44 12.60 7.86
C PHE A 645 21.29 13.88 7.90
N ASP A 646 22.32 13.91 8.75
CA ASP A 646 23.26 15.03 8.85
C ASP A 646 24.06 15.31 7.56
N GLN A 647 24.11 14.33 6.64
CA GLN A 647 24.74 14.49 5.33
C GLN A 647 23.78 15.07 4.27
N MET A 648 22.48 15.18 4.57
CA MET A 648 21.51 15.81 3.69
C MET A 648 21.83 17.31 3.59
N PRO A 649 21.80 17.94 2.40
CA PRO A 649 21.96 19.39 2.29
C PRO A 649 20.96 20.15 3.17
N VAL A 650 21.42 21.16 3.91
CA VAL A 650 20.60 21.91 4.89
C VAL A 650 19.36 22.53 4.26
N GLU A 651 19.46 23.02 3.02
CA GLU A 651 18.32 23.55 2.28
C GLU A 651 17.25 22.47 2.07
N LEU A 652 17.62 21.26 1.64
CA LEU A 652 16.66 20.15 1.50
C LEU A 652 16.11 19.66 2.84
N GLN A 653 16.90 19.74 3.92
CA GLN A 653 16.41 19.44 5.27
C GLN A 653 15.27 20.39 5.68
N ALA A 654 15.29 21.65 5.23
CA ALA A 654 14.22 22.61 5.54
C ALA A 654 12.89 22.29 4.83
N HIS A 655 12.93 21.51 3.75
CA HIS A 655 11.75 21.14 2.95
C HIS A 655 11.19 19.76 3.30
N ILE A 656 11.78 19.03 4.26
CA ILE A 656 11.20 17.75 4.67
C ILE A 656 9.82 17.98 5.27
N ARG A 657 8.91 17.05 4.97
CA ARG A 657 7.58 16.97 5.57
C ARG A 657 7.35 15.60 6.23
N TYR A 658 6.42 15.57 7.17
CA TYR A 658 5.96 14.35 7.82
C TYR A 658 5.00 13.65 6.85
N PRO A 659 5.26 12.40 6.45
CA PRO A 659 4.60 11.83 5.28
C PRO A 659 3.12 11.51 5.52
N ASN A 660 2.30 11.68 4.49
CA ASN A 660 0.86 11.44 4.59
C ASN A 660 0.55 9.95 4.82
N GLY A 661 1.29 9.02 4.20
CA GLY A 661 1.04 7.58 4.36
C GLY A 661 1.17 7.09 5.80
N ILE A 662 2.26 7.45 6.51
CA ILE A 662 2.41 7.07 7.93
C ILE A 662 1.44 7.84 8.83
N PHE A 663 1.20 9.12 8.55
CA PHE A 663 0.30 9.93 9.36
C PHE A 663 -1.15 9.42 9.28
N SER A 664 -1.61 9.04 8.09
CA SER A 664 -2.93 8.46 7.87
C SER A 664 -3.09 7.14 8.61
N ALA A 665 -2.09 6.24 8.54
CA ALA A 665 -2.10 4.99 9.30
C ALA A 665 -2.09 5.23 10.82
N GLN A 666 -1.36 6.24 11.30
CA GLN A 666 -1.35 6.62 12.70
C GLN A 666 -2.69 7.21 13.14
N ALA A 667 -3.27 8.11 12.35
CA ALA A 667 -4.55 8.72 12.63
C ALA A 667 -5.67 7.68 12.70
N ASP A 668 -5.73 6.76 11.73
CA ASP A 668 -6.71 5.66 11.69
C ASP A 668 -6.63 4.79 12.94
N MET A 669 -5.42 4.35 13.33
CA MET A 669 -5.25 3.61 14.59
C MET A 669 -5.61 4.48 15.81
N TYR A 670 -5.28 5.77 15.80
CA TYR A 670 -5.55 6.68 16.91
C TYR A 670 -7.05 6.86 17.19
N LEU A 671 -7.92 6.75 16.17
CA LEU A 671 -9.38 6.83 16.30
C LEU A 671 -9.94 5.91 17.39
N ARG A 672 -9.31 4.74 17.58
CA ARG A 672 -9.68 3.76 18.60
C ARG A 672 -8.66 3.65 19.73
N TYR A 673 -7.37 3.76 19.42
CA TYR A 673 -6.27 3.52 20.37
C TYR A 673 -5.83 4.76 21.16
N HIS A 674 -6.52 5.90 21.02
CA HIS A 674 -6.40 6.99 21.99
C HIS A 674 -6.96 6.60 23.38
N VAL A 675 -7.94 5.69 23.42
CA VAL A 675 -8.47 5.11 24.67
C VAL A 675 -7.48 4.09 25.23
N THR A 676 -6.89 4.40 26.39
CA THR A 676 -5.93 3.51 27.05
C THR A 676 -6.55 2.61 28.13
N ASP A 677 -7.75 2.95 28.60
CA ASP A 677 -8.46 2.12 29.59
C ASP A 677 -9.15 0.94 28.91
N ALA A 678 -8.84 -0.29 29.36
CA ALA A 678 -9.33 -1.51 28.73
C ALA A 678 -10.86 -1.66 28.83
N GLN A 679 -11.49 -1.16 29.89
CA GLN A 679 -12.94 -1.26 30.07
C GLN A 679 -13.67 -0.31 29.11
N VAL A 680 -13.19 0.93 28.98
CA VAL A 680 -13.73 1.88 28.00
C VAL A 680 -13.52 1.37 26.58
N PHE A 681 -12.33 0.84 26.28
CA PHE A 681 -12.01 0.27 24.96
C PHE A 681 -12.91 -0.92 24.61
N PHE A 682 -13.15 -1.84 25.56
CA PHE A 682 -14.04 -2.99 25.36
C PHE A 682 -15.48 -2.56 25.04
N ASN A 683 -15.97 -1.52 25.72
CA ASN A 683 -17.32 -1.01 25.52
C ASN A 683 -17.50 -0.24 24.20
N GLN A 684 -16.40 0.18 23.55
CA GLN A 684 -16.39 0.93 22.29
C GLN A 684 -17.17 2.26 22.32
N ALA A 685 -17.40 2.83 23.51
CA ALA A 685 -18.29 3.98 23.69
C ALA A 685 -17.68 5.33 23.26
N GLU A 686 -16.35 5.44 23.24
CA GLU A 686 -15.62 6.69 22.98
C GLU A 686 -14.81 6.65 21.67
N GLN A 687 -15.26 5.89 20.67
CA GLN A 687 -14.59 5.84 19.38
C GLN A 687 -14.73 7.16 18.62
N TRP A 688 -13.63 7.58 17.99
CA TRP A 688 -13.62 8.72 17.08
C TRP A 688 -13.72 8.23 15.64
N ALA A 689 -14.03 9.15 14.74
CA ALA A 689 -14.05 8.96 13.30
C ALA A 689 -13.49 10.22 12.62
N VAL A 690 -12.94 10.01 11.43
CA VAL A 690 -12.64 11.11 10.51
C VAL A 690 -13.96 11.75 10.10
N PRO A 691 -14.11 13.08 10.25
CA PRO A 691 -15.31 13.78 9.82
C PRO A 691 -15.47 13.70 8.29
N GLN A 692 -16.71 13.88 7.85
CA GLN A 692 -17.05 13.95 6.43
C GLN A 692 -17.45 15.38 6.06
N ASP A 693 -17.17 15.77 4.83
CA ASP A 693 -17.55 17.05 4.24
C ASP A 693 -18.26 16.87 2.88
N THR A 694 -18.66 18.00 2.28
CA THR A 694 -19.18 18.07 0.92
C THR A 694 -18.13 18.70 0.03
N ARG A 695 -17.48 17.89 -0.83
CA ARG A 695 -16.41 18.33 -1.72
C ARG A 695 -16.62 17.85 -3.14
N PHE A 696 -16.16 18.63 -4.12
CA PHE A 696 -16.16 18.25 -5.54
C PHE A 696 -17.53 17.75 -6.06
N GLY A 697 -18.61 18.36 -5.56
CA GLY A 697 -20.00 17.99 -5.91
C GLY A 697 -20.47 16.65 -5.31
N ARG A 698 -19.77 16.11 -4.30
CA ARG A 698 -20.11 14.88 -3.58
C ARG A 698 -20.23 15.17 -2.09
N SER A 699 -21.30 14.69 -1.47
CA SER A 699 -21.48 14.75 -0.02
C SER A 699 -20.98 13.47 0.64
N GLY A 700 -20.46 13.58 1.87
CA GLY A 700 -20.03 12.42 2.66
C GLY A 700 -18.60 11.96 2.34
N VAL A 701 -17.75 12.85 1.86
CA VAL A 701 -16.34 12.54 1.55
C VAL A 701 -15.53 12.67 2.84
N GLU A 702 -14.71 11.69 3.18
CA GLU A 702 -13.87 11.76 4.38
C GLU A 702 -12.75 12.79 4.23
N ILE A 703 -12.58 13.64 5.25
CA ILE A 703 -11.54 14.66 5.26
C ILE A 703 -10.15 14.01 5.20
N HIS A 704 -9.26 14.54 4.35
CA HIS A 704 -7.88 14.06 4.25
C HIS A 704 -6.92 14.98 5.03
N PRO A 705 -5.80 14.43 5.53
CA PRO A 705 -4.76 15.23 6.17
C PRO A 705 -4.31 16.38 5.28
N SER A 706 -4.18 17.58 5.86
CA SER A 706 -3.80 18.78 5.13
C SER A 706 -2.61 19.46 5.79
N TYR A 707 -1.67 19.91 4.95
CA TYR A 707 -0.56 20.73 5.40
C TYR A 707 -1.02 22.17 5.60
N LEU A 708 -0.68 22.76 6.75
CA LEU A 708 -1.07 24.10 7.16
C LEU A 708 0.10 24.79 7.86
N ILE A 709 0.13 26.12 7.83
CA ILE A 709 0.98 26.92 8.71
C ILE A 709 0.18 27.35 9.93
N LEU A 710 0.54 26.84 11.09
CA LEU A 710 -0.14 27.11 12.36
C LEU A 710 0.85 27.58 13.42
N GLN A 711 0.37 28.36 14.40
CA GLN A 711 1.13 28.63 15.60
C GLN A 711 0.72 27.63 16.69
N MET A 712 1.66 26.77 17.09
CA MET A 712 1.39 25.76 18.12
C MET A 712 1.18 26.42 19.49
N PRO A 713 0.27 25.93 20.35
CA PRO A 713 0.08 26.50 21.68
C PRO A 713 1.37 26.51 22.50
N GLY A 714 1.74 27.70 23.02
CA GLY A 714 2.99 27.91 23.75
C GLY A 714 4.24 28.02 22.87
N GLY A 715 4.10 28.01 21.53
CA GLY A 715 5.16 28.26 20.57
C GLY A 715 5.34 29.75 20.26
N ASP A 716 6.59 30.15 20.02
CA ASP A 716 6.96 31.55 19.75
C ASP A 716 6.90 31.94 18.26
N SER A 717 6.67 30.98 17.36
CA SER A 717 6.58 31.19 15.91
C SER A 717 5.63 30.20 15.24
N GLU A 718 5.21 30.53 14.02
CA GLU A 718 4.48 29.66 13.13
C GLU A 718 5.31 28.47 12.64
N GLU A 719 4.65 27.34 12.39
CA GLU A 719 5.26 26.11 11.90
C GLU A 719 4.38 25.46 10.85
N PHE A 720 5.02 24.76 9.92
CA PHE A 720 4.33 23.90 8.97
C PHE A 720 4.00 22.57 9.61
N VAL A 721 2.73 22.22 9.61
CA VAL A 721 2.21 21.02 10.26
C VAL A 721 1.28 20.27 9.32
N LEU A 722 1.24 18.95 9.44
CA LEU A 722 0.20 18.11 8.84
C LEU A 722 -0.90 17.92 9.88
N MET A 723 -2.16 18.18 9.54
CA MET A 723 -3.28 18.18 10.49
C MET A 723 -4.46 17.36 9.97
N LEU A 724 -5.16 16.67 10.88
CA LEU A 724 -6.44 16.03 10.61
C LEU A 724 -7.41 16.19 11.79
N PRO A 725 -8.61 16.75 11.59
CA PRO A 725 -9.64 16.86 12.64
C PRO A 725 -10.38 15.54 12.88
N PHE A 726 -11.00 15.42 14.05
CA PHE A 726 -11.77 14.25 14.47
C PHE A 726 -13.16 14.61 15.00
N SER A 727 -14.09 13.68 14.81
CA SER A 727 -15.46 13.69 15.32
C SER A 727 -15.77 12.38 16.05
N PRO A 728 -16.85 12.29 16.86
CA PRO A 728 -17.29 11.00 17.39
C PRO A 728 -17.70 10.04 16.27
N ALA A 729 -17.44 8.75 16.43
CA ALA A 729 -17.87 7.71 15.47
C ALA A 729 -19.39 7.53 15.40
N GLY A 730 -20.12 7.97 16.44
CA GLY A 730 -21.58 7.91 16.49
C GLY A 730 -22.30 8.99 15.65
N ASP A 731 -23.58 9.19 15.98
CA ASP A 731 -24.44 10.15 15.26
C ASP A 731 -24.08 11.62 15.55
N LYS A 732 -23.42 11.90 16.68
CA LYS A 732 -22.96 13.26 17.01
C LYS A 732 -21.81 13.65 16.11
N LYS A 733 -21.90 14.83 15.50
CA LYS A 733 -20.92 15.35 14.52
C LYS A 733 -20.15 16.58 15.01
N ASN A 734 -20.07 16.77 16.33
CA ASN A 734 -19.26 17.83 16.94
C ASN A 734 -17.75 17.54 16.79
N LEU A 735 -16.93 18.58 16.86
CA LEU A 735 -15.48 18.44 16.92
C LEU A 735 -15.12 17.84 18.29
N VAL A 736 -14.24 16.85 18.33
CA VAL A 736 -13.65 16.33 19.58
C VAL A 736 -12.17 16.67 19.71
N GLY A 737 -11.52 16.98 18.59
CA GLY A 737 -10.11 17.27 18.58
C GLY A 737 -9.51 17.18 17.18
N TRP A 738 -8.18 17.20 17.12
CA TRP A 738 -7.41 16.96 15.90
C TRP A 738 -6.02 16.41 16.24
N LEU A 739 -5.42 15.71 15.29
CA LEU A 739 -4.03 15.28 15.35
C LEU A 739 -3.18 16.19 14.48
N THR A 740 -1.98 16.57 14.96
CA THR A 740 -0.98 17.28 14.16
C THR A 740 0.36 16.56 14.17
N ALA A 741 1.06 16.55 13.04
CA ALA A 741 2.47 16.22 12.95
C ALA A 741 3.29 17.46 12.57
N ARG A 742 4.33 17.77 13.35
CA ARG A 742 5.18 18.94 13.11
C ARG A 742 6.27 18.62 12.09
N ASN A 743 6.55 19.56 11.17
CA ASN A 743 7.49 19.34 10.06
C ASN A 743 8.83 20.09 10.23
N ASP A 744 8.94 21.00 11.20
CA ASP A 744 10.05 21.95 11.25
C ASP A 744 11.11 21.63 12.32
N GLY A 745 12.38 21.76 11.91
CA GLY A 745 13.55 21.76 12.78
C GLY A 745 13.61 20.59 13.76
N GLU A 746 13.92 20.90 15.03
CA GLU A 746 14.01 19.91 16.12
C GLU A 746 12.64 19.32 16.52
N HIS A 747 11.54 19.88 15.99
CA HIS A 747 10.19 19.42 16.25
C HIS A 747 9.69 18.42 15.20
N TYR A 748 10.46 18.16 14.14
CA TYR A 748 10.11 17.21 13.09
C TYR A 748 9.65 15.86 13.66
N GLY A 749 8.44 15.43 13.25
CA GLY A 749 7.87 14.14 13.63
C GLY A 749 7.24 14.07 15.01
N LYS A 750 7.18 15.19 15.76
CA LYS A 750 6.40 15.25 16.99
C LYS A 750 4.91 15.27 16.66
N LEU A 751 4.17 14.35 17.30
CA LEU A 751 2.72 14.23 17.15
C LEU A 751 2.03 14.84 18.36
N ASN A 752 1.03 15.69 18.11
CA ASN A 752 0.20 16.30 19.16
C ASN A 752 -1.27 15.99 18.88
N ALA A 753 -1.98 15.47 19.88
CA ALA A 753 -3.42 15.27 19.82
C ALA A 753 -4.11 16.32 20.68
N PHE A 754 -4.80 17.25 20.02
CA PHE A 754 -5.56 18.29 20.68
C PHE A 754 -6.96 17.79 20.97
N THR A 755 -7.45 18.03 22.18
CA THR A 755 -8.84 17.73 22.55
C THR A 755 -9.56 19.01 22.92
N VAL A 756 -10.76 19.21 22.35
CA VAL A 756 -11.63 20.34 22.68
C VAL A 756 -12.54 20.00 23.87
N PRO A 757 -13.04 21.00 24.61
CA PRO A 757 -14.00 20.77 25.69
C PRO A 757 -15.29 20.12 25.18
N SER A 758 -15.90 19.29 26.03
CA SER A 758 -17.21 18.66 25.74
C SER A 758 -18.41 19.57 26.03
N ASP A 759 -18.18 20.65 26.78
CA ASP A 759 -19.18 21.65 27.16
C ASP A 759 -18.50 23.04 27.29
N PRO A 760 -18.87 24.05 26.46
CA PRO A 760 -19.83 23.95 25.35
C PRO A 760 -19.31 23.02 24.24
N GLN A 761 -20.24 22.44 23.47
CA GLN A 761 -19.87 21.66 22.29
C GLN A 761 -19.32 22.58 21.20
N VAL A 762 -18.25 22.13 20.55
CA VAL A 762 -17.64 22.81 19.41
C VAL A 762 -18.14 22.16 18.13
N ASP A 763 -18.63 22.98 17.19
CA ASP A 763 -19.17 22.47 15.92
C ASP A 763 -18.10 21.67 15.15
N GLY A 764 -18.44 20.48 14.66
CA GLY A 764 -17.54 19.73 13.77
C GLY A 764 -17.71 20.15 12.31
N PRO A 765 -16.81 19.72 11.41
CA PRO A 765 -16.87 20.05 9.99
C PRO A 765 -18.26 19.81 9.37
N ALA A 766 -18.85 18.63 9.59
CA ALA A 766 -20.18 18.29 9.06
C ALA A 766 -21.32 19.17 9.60
N GLN A 767 -21.19 19.74 10.81
CA GLN A 767 -22.19 20.68 11.34
C GLN A 767 -22.03 22.06 10.73
N VAL A 768 -20.79 22.52 10.53
CA VAL A 768 -20.50 23.77 9.84
C VAL A 768 -20.98 23.71 8.39
N GLU A 769 -20.69 22.60 7.69
CA GLU A 769 -21.26 22.28 6.37
C GLU A 769 -22.78 22.45 6.32
N ALA A 770 -23.49 21.82 7.26
CA ALA A 770 -24.94 21.96 7.35
C ALA A 770 -25.39 23.39 7.64
N ARG A 771 -24.62 24.18 8.41
CA ARG A 771 -24.91 25.60 8.64
C ARG A 771 -24.72 26.43 7.37
N ILE A 772 -23.66 26.15 6.60
CA ILE A 772 -23.41 26.77 5.29
C ILE A 772 -24.57 26.50 4.32
N GLU A 773 -25.02 25.26 4.23
CA GLU A 773 -26.13 24.88 3.35
C GLU A 773 -27.49 25.47 3.78
N ASN A 774 -27.68 25.68 5.08
CA ASN A 774 -28.91 26.26 5.65
C ASN A 774 -28.89 27.80 5.67
N ASP A 775 -27.74 28.45 5.49
CA ASP A 775 -27.68 29.90 5.41
C ASP A 775 -28.44 30.39 4.17
N GLN A 776 -29.40 31.30 4.39
CA GLN A 776 -30.31 31.73 3.33
C GLN A 776 -29.58 32.45 2.20
N SER A 777 -28.53 33.21 2.50
CA SER A 777 -27.78 33.99 1.50
C SER A 777 -26.87 33.08 0.66
N ILE A 778 -26.17 32.15 1.32
CA ILE A 778 -25.27 31.21 0.66
C ILE A 778 -26.06 30.19 -0.17
N SER A 779 -27.14 29.63 0.38
CA SER A 779 -27.99 28.66 -0.31
C SER A 779 -28.65 29.23 -1.58
N GLN A 780 -29.09 30.50 -1.53
CA GLN A 780 -29.54 31.23 -2.71
C GLN A 780 -28.42 31.36 -3.75
N GLN A 781 -27.21 31.70 -3.31
CA GLN A 781 -26.07 31.86 -4.21
C GLN A 781 -25.66 30.55 -4.88
N PHE A 782 -25.61 29.45 -4.12
CA PHE A 782 -25.36 28.12 -4.66
C PHE A 782 -26.40 27.76 -5.72
N THR A 783 -27.69 27.96 -5.44
CA THR A 783 -28.77 27.69 -6.40
C THR A 783 -28.66 28.55 -7.68
N LEU A 784 -28.13 29.78 -7.57
CA LEU A 784 -27.95 30.67 -8.72
C LEU A 784 -26.73 30.30 -9.57
N TRP A 785 -25.66 29.78 -8.95
CA TRP A 785 -24.42 29.42 -9.61
C TRP A 785 -24.38 28.00 -10.12
N ASP A 786 -25.15 27.11 -9.47
CA ASP A 786 -25.29 25.71 -9.85
C ASP A 786 -26.48 25.56 -10.81
N GLY A 787 -26.19 25.50 -12.11
CA GLY A 787 -27.21 25.58 -13.17
C GLY A 787 -26.69 25.11 -14.53
N ALA A 788 -27.52 25.23 -15.57
CA ALA A 788 -27.16 24.74 -16.91
C ALA A 788 -25.91 25.47 -17.48
N GLY A 789 -24.77 24.78 -17.48
CA GLY A 789 -23.49 25.27 -18.00
C GLY A 789 -22.43 25.68 -16.97
N SER A 790 -22.77 25.77 -15.68
CA SER A 790 -21.82 26.07 -14.60
C SER A 790 -22.10 25.22 -13.36
N GLN A 791 -21.02 24.79 -12.71
CA GLN A 791 -21.07 23.95 -11.52
C GLN A 791 -20.31 24.62 -10.38
N VAL A 792 -20.90 24.61 -9.20
CA VAL A 792 -20.22 25.02 -7.96
C VAL A 792 -19.34 23.86 -7.49
N VAL A 793 -18.05 24.14 -7.30
CA VAL A 793 -17.09 23.21 -6.72
C VAL A 793 -16.66 23.73 -5.35
N ARG A 794 -17.00 22.97 -4.34
CA ARG A 794 -16.66 23.23 -2.93
C ARG A 794 -15.32 22.61 -2.61
N GLY A 795 -14.42 23.40 -2.04
CA GLY A 795 -13.14 22.93 -1.52
C GLY A 795 -13.27 22.27 -0.16
N GLN A 796 -12.14 21.83 0.38
CA GLN A 796 -12.06 21.24 1.70
C GLN A 796 -12.27 22.29 2.78
N LEU A 797 -13.17 21.99 3.71
CA LEU A 797 -13.38 22.79 4.90
C LEU A 797 -12.18 22.61 5.85
N LEU A 798 -11.39 23.67 6.01
CA LEU A 798 -10.24 23.70 6.90
C LEU A 798 -10.65 24.13 8.31
N VAL A 799 -10.25 23.36 9.31
CA VAL A 799 -10.40 23.70 10.73
C VAL A 799 -9.11 24.35 11.20
N ILE A 800 -9.11 25.66 11.42
CA ILE A 800 -7.90 26.45 11.69
C ILE A 800 -7.94 27.01 13.11
N PRO A 801 -7.12 26.48 14.04
CA PRO A 801 -6.98 27.08 15.37
C PRO A 801 -6.20 28.39 15.27
N VAL A 802 -6.74 29.46 15.85
CA VAL A 802 -6.15 30.80 15.87
C VAL A 802 -6.22 31.34 17.30
N GLY A 803 -5.09 31.33 18.01
CA GLY A 803 -5.07 31.61 19.44
C GLY A 803 -5.91 30.60 20.24
N ASP A 804 -6.92 31.09 20.94
CA ASP A 804 -7.91 30.29 21.68
C ASP A 804 -9.24 30.08 20.91
N ALA A 805 -9.36 30.60 19.68
CA ALA A 805 -10.53 30.44 18.82
C ALA A 805 -10.29 29.42 17.68
N ILE A 806 -11.39 28.97 17.05
CA ILE A 806 -11.36 28.11 15.87
C ILE A 806 -12.11 28.79 14.74
N ILE A 807 -11.49 28.85 13.57
CA ILE A 807 -12.06 29.41 12.35
C ILE A 807 -12.19 28.27 11.33
N TYR A 808 -13.35 28.19 10.69
CA TYR A 808 -13.57 27.28 9.58
C TYR A 808 -13.47 28.07 8.28
N VAL A 809 -12.71 27.56 7.31
CA VAL A 809 -12.50 28.23 6.02
C VAL A 809 -12.74 27.24 4.90
N GLU A 810 -13.60 27.61 3.96
CA GLU A 810 -13.91 26.82 2.77
C GLU A 810 -13.79 27.68 1.51
N PRO A 811 -12.90 27.34 0.57
CA PRO A 811 -12.85 28.02 -0.71
C PRO A 811 -13.97 27.53 -1.64
N LEU A 812 -14.58 28.47 -2.36
CA LEU A 812 -15.66 28.21 -3.29
C LEU A 812 -15.23 28.52 -4.72
N TYR A 813 -15.20 27.48 -5.55
CA TYR A 813 -14.84 27.56 -6.96
C TYR A 813 -16.08 27.50 -7.85
N LEU A 814 -15.99 28.16 -8.99
CA LEU A 814 -16.97 28.07 -10.07
C LEU A 814 -16.28 27.55 -11.31
N GLN A 815 -16.84 26.52 -11.94
CA GLN A 815 -16.29 25.96 -13.18
C GLN A 815 -17.38 25.72 -14.23
N SER A 816 -16.99 25.59 -15.49
CA SER A 816 -17.91 25.20 -16.56
C SER A 816 -18.13 23.68 -16.56
N GLU A 817 -19.35 23.23 -16.86
CA GLU A 817 -19.64 21.79 -17.05
C GLU A 817 -18.88 21.18 -18.26
N VAL A 818 -18.49 22.01 -19.23
CA VAL A 818 -17.85 21.55 -20.48
C VAL A 818 -16.32 21.57 -20.37
N LEU A 819 -15.77 22.54 -19.66
CA LEU A 819 -14.33 22.72 -19.47
C LEU A 819 -14.03 22.88 -17.99
N ALA A 820 -13.31 21.90 -17.43
CA ALA A 820 -12.80 21.94 -16.07
C ALA A 820 -11.74 23.04 -15.94
N PHE A 821 -12.20 24.23 -15.59
CA PHE A 821 -11.38 25.39 -15.29
C PHE A 821 -11.97 26.09 -14.05
N PRO A 822 -11.60 25.63 -12.85
CA PRO A 822 -12.14 26.17 -11.61
C PRO A 822 -11.55 27.55 -11.31
N GLU A 823 -12.45 28.53 -11.14
CA GLU A 823 -12.13 29.89 -10.73
C GLU A 823 -12.56 30.09 -9.29
N LEU A 824 -11.66 30.52 -8.41
CA LEU A 824 -12.00 30.84 -7.02
C LEU A 824 -12.84 32.11 -7.00
N LYS A 825 -14.09 32.02 -6.54
CA LYS A 825 -15.03 33.16 -6.54
C LYS A 825 -15.29 33.73 -5.16
N LYS A 826 -15.39 32.88 -4.13
CA LYS A 826 -15.67 33.30 -2.76
C LYS A 826 -14.90 32.45 -1.77
N VAL A 827 -14.78 32.96 -0.56
CA VAL A 827 -14.35 32.20 0.61
C VAL A 827 -15.46 32.25 1.63
N ILE A 828 -15.85 31.09 2.14
CA ILE A 828 -16.81 30.96 3.22
C ILE A 828 -16.02 30.84 4.52
N LEU A 829 -16.36 31.66 5.49
CA LEU A 829 -15.80 31.61 6.82
C LEU A 829 -16.91 31.35 7.83
N ALA A 830 -16.63 30.52 8.82
CA ALA A 830 -17.52 30.32 9.94
C ALA A 830 -16.76 30.34 11.27
N ASP A 831 -17.46 30.81 12.30
CA ASP A 831 -17.08 30.66 13.69
C ASP A 831 -18.17 29.88 14.46
N GLY A 832 -18.07 29.85 15.80
CA GLY A 832 -19.04 29.17 16.65
C GLY A 832 -20.50 29.63 16.51
N SER A 833 -20.76 30.81 15.92
CA SER A 833 -22.12 31.42 15.87
C SER A 833 -22.55 31.85 14.47
N ASN A 834 -21.64 32.34 13.64
CA ASN A 834 -21.93 32.99 12.37
C ASN A 834 -21.25 32.26 11.19
N VAL A 835 -21.85 32.41 10.00
CA VAL A 835 -21.31 31.97 8.72
C VAL A 835 -21.39 33.14 7.77
N VAL A 836 -20.29 33.44 7.06
CA VAL A 836 -20.22 34.53 6.09
C VAL A 836 -19.58 34.04 4.81
N MET A 837 -19.97 34.65 3.69
CA MET A 837 -19.39 34.41 2.37
C MET A 837 -18.85 35.73 1.82
N ALA A 838 -17.54 35.79 1.57
CA ALA A 838 -16.82 37.02 1.24
C ALA A 838 -15.90 36.86 0.02
N ASP A 839 -15.38 37.96 -0.52
CA ASP A 839 -14.42 37.96 -1.64
C ASP A 839 -12.98 37.72 -1.18
N SER A 840 -12.71 37.68 0.13
CA SER A 840 -11.40 37.33 0.68
C SER A 840 -11.50 36.90 2.13
N VAL A 841 -10.45 36.23 2.65
CA VAL A 841 -10.34 35.90 4.07
C VAL A 841 -10.42 37.15 4.94
N GLY A 842 -9.71 38.22 4.57
CA GLY A 842 -9.68 39.47 5.34
C GLY A 842 -11.06 40.14 5.42
N GLU A 843 -11.81 40.15 4.31
CA GLU A 843 -13.19 40.66 4.30
C GLU A 843 -14.12 39.77 5.13
N GLY A 844 -14.03 38.45 4.98
CA GLY A 844 -14.86 37.52 5.77
C GLY A 844 -14.60 37.63 7.27
N LEU A 845 -13.34 37.77 7.70
CA LEU A 845 -13.01 38.04 9.10
C LEU A 845 -13.62 39.36 9.58
N ALA A 846 -13.59 40.42 8.76
CA ALA A 846 -14.23 41.68 9.10
C ALA A 846 -15.76 41.57 9.23
N MET A 847 -16.41 40.76 8.38
CA MET A 847 -17.85 40.48 8.46
C MET A 847 -18.21 39.71 9.73
N LEU A 848 -17.44 38.66 10.08
CA LEU A 848 -17.64 37.91 11.33
C LEU A 848 -17.55 38.81 12.57
N LEU A 849 -16.59 39.74 12.60
CA LEU A 849 -16.44 40.70 13.69
C LEU A 849 -17.57 41.75 13.73
N ALA A 850 -18.05 42.20 12.56
CA ALA A 850 -19.07 43.23 12.46
C ALA A 850 -20.44 42.74 12.93
N ASP A 851 -20.81 41.50 12.58
CA ASP A 851 -22.05 40.88 13.04
C ASP A 851 -22.04 40.68 14.57
N LYS A 852 -20.87 40.41 15.16
CA LYS A 852 -20.70 40.35 16.61
C LYS A 852 -20.87 41.71 17.29
N ALA A 853 -20.29 42.78 16.72
CA ALA A 853 -20.49 44.14 17.23
C ALA A 853 -21.96 44.61 17.12
N ALA A 854 -22.70 44.14 16.12
CA ALA A 854 -24.14 44.39 15.99
C ALA A 854 -24.95 43.67 17.10
N LEU A 855 -24.58 42.44 17.45
CA LEU A 855 -25.21 41.66 18.54
C LEU A 855 -24.90 42.21 19.94
N GLU A 856 -23.70 42.76 20.17
CA GLU A 856 -23.31 43.38 21.45
C GLU A 856 -23.86 44.81 21.66
N SER A 857 -24.39 45.44 20.61
CA SER A 857 -24.88 46.83 20.64
C SER A 857 -26.38 46.98 20.89
N GLU A 858 -27.11 45.89 21.17
CA GLU A 858 -28.46 46.00 21.74
C GLU A 858 -28.38 46.54 23.19
N PRO A 859 -29.01 47.69 23.52
CA PRO A 859 -28.93 48.23 24.87
C PRO A 859 -29.78 47.38 25.83
N VAL A 860 -29.19 47.07 26.99
CA VAL A 860 -29.91 46.68 28.21
C VAL A 860 -30.88 47.81 28.57
N GLY A 861 -32.13 47.65 28.15
CA GLY A 861 -33.22 48.55 28.50
C GLY A 861 -33.68 48.33 29.93
N GLU A 862 -33.49 49.34 30.77
CA GLU A 862 -34.16 49.49 32.07
C GLU A 862 -35.69 49.34 31.93
N GLY A 863 -36.29 48.74 32.96
CA GLY A 863 -37.66 48.26 32.94
C GLY A 863 -38.71 49.31 32.63
N VAL A 864 -39.60 48.94 31.72
CA VAL A 864 -40.95 49.51 31.60
C VAL A 864 -41.94 48.37 31.83
N GLN A 865 -42.72 48.49 32.91
CA GLN A 865 -43.91 47.67 33.15
C GLN A 865 -44.86 47.80 31.96
N ALA A 866 -45.09 46.70 31.24
CA ALA A 866 -46.22 46.56 30.35
C ALA A 866 -47.29 45.70 31.03
N THR A 867 -48.44 46.31 31.27
CA THR A 867 -49.68 45.67 31.68
C THR A 867 -50.15 44.67 30.62
N SER A 868 -50.61 43.51 31.08
CA SER A 868 -51.23 42.46 30.27
C SER A 868 -52.57 42.92 29.69
N ASP A 869 -52.66 43.10 28.37
CA ASP A 869 -53.93 43.22 27.65
C ASP A 869 -54.29 41.86 27.03
N THR A 870 -55.37 41.28 27.56
CA THR A 870 -56.00 40.01 27.17
C THR A 870 -56.90 40.17 25.94
N GLU A 871 -56.35 40.64 24.81
CA GLU A 871 -57.10 40.76 23.55
C GLU A 871 -56.53 39.95 22.37
N ASP A 872 -55.38 39.29 22.51
CA ASP A 872 -54.71 38.59 21.39
C ASP A 872 -54.82 37.04 21.41
N LEU A 873 -55.68 36.49 22.28
CA LEU A 873 -55.97 35.05 22.33
C LEU A 873 -57.17 34.64 21.45
N GLY A 874 -58.04 35.58 21.08
CA GLY A 874 -59.20 35.29 20.21
C GLY A 874 -58.84 35.12 18.74
N GLY A 875 -57.84 35.88 18.24
CA GLY A 875 -57.41 35.79 16.84
C GLY A 875 -56.68 34.49 16.48
N ILE A 876 -56.06 33.84 17.47
CA ILE A 876 -55.39 32.54 17.28
C ILE A 876 -56.42 31.40 17.28
N GLU A 877 -57.49 31.50 18.07
CA GLU A 877 -58.56 30.50 18.13
C GLU A 877 -59.45 30.53 16.87
N ASP A 878 -59.71 31.72 16.33
CA ASP A 878 -60.41 31.89 15.04
C ASP A 878 -59.55 31.39 13.86
N ALA A 879 -58.24 31.67 13.84
CA ALA A 879 -57.34 31.18 12.80
C ALA A 879 -57.16 29.64 12.80
N VAL A 880 -57.22 29.00 13.97
CA VAL A 880 -57.19 27.53 14.09
C VAL A 880 -58.51 26.92 13.59
N THR A 881 -59.64 27.58 13.84
CA THR A 881 -60.96 27.11 13.38
C THR A 881 -61.09 27.21 11.86
N ASP A 882 -60.63 28.31 11.26
CA ASP A 882 -60.58 28.50 9.81
C ASP A 882 -59.66 27.48 9.12
N LEU A 883 -58.55 27.11 9.76
CA LEU A 883 -57.63 26.09 9.25
C LEU A 883 -58.27 24.70 9.26
N ASP A 884 -59.01 24.34 10.32
CA ASP A 884 -59.72 23.06 10.43
C ASP A 884 -60.86 22.94 9.40
N GLU A 885 -61.57 24.04 9.11
CA GLU A 885 -62.62 24.07 8.08
C GLU A 885 -62.02 23.90 6.67
N ALA A 886 -60.92 24.59 6.37
CA ALA A 886 -60.19 24.44 5.11
C ALA A 886 -59.65 23.01 4.92
N LEU A 887 -59.17 22.38 5.99
CA LEU A 887 -58.65 21.00 5.95
C LEU A 887 -59.77 19.99 5.66
N LYS A 888 -60.97 20.25 6.18
CA LYS A 888 -62.16 19.42 5.96
C LYS A 888 -62.69 19.55 4.54
N GLU A 889 -62.74 20.76 3.98
CA GLU A 889 -63.10 20.98 2.57
C GLU A 889 -62.14 20.27 1.62
N LEU A 890 -60.84 20.27 1.95
CA LEU A 890 -59.80 19.61 1.15
C LEU A 890 -59.94 18.08 1.22
N GLN A 891 -60.26 17.52 2.38
CA GLN A 891 -60.58 16.09 2.52
C GLN A 891 -61.83 15.70 1.70
N GLU A 892 -62.90 16.49 1.75
CA GLU A 892 -64.11 16.24 0.95
C GLU A 892 -63.87 16.40 -0.57
N ALA A 893 -62.96 17.29 -0.98
CA ALA A 893 -62.55 17.42 -2.38
C ALA A 893 -61.74 16.20 -2.85
N VAL A 894 -60.84 15.68 -2.01
CA VAL A 894 -60.06 14.47 -2.31
C VAL A 894 -60.96 13.23 -2.38
N GLU A 895 -61.95 13.11 -1.48
CA GLU A 895 -62.88 11.98 -1.49
C GLU A 895 -63.77 12.01 -2.75
N ARG A 896 -64.27 13.20 -3.15
CA ARG A 896 -65.00 13.37 -4.41
C ARG A 896 -64.15 13.02 -5.63
N LEU A 897 -62.86 13.38 -5.62
CA LEU A 897 -61.93 13.01 -6.68
C LEU A 897 -61.77 11.49 -6.75
N ARG A 898 -61.63 10.83 -5.59
CA ARG A 898 -61.51 9.37 -5.48
C ARG A 898 -62.76 8.65 -5.99
N GLU A 899 -63.95 9.08 -5.57
CA GLU A 899 -65.22 8.53 -6.08
C GLU A 899 -65.37 8.74 -7.59
N SER A 900 -64.91 9.88 -8.12
CA SER A 900 -64.92 10.14 -9.56
C SER A 900 -63.99 9.19 -10.34
N LEU A 901 -62.84 8.84 -9.76
CA LEU A 901 -61.87 7.91 -10.34
C LEU A 901 -62.33 6.44 -10.26
N GLU A 902 -63.03 6.05 -9.19
CA GLU A 902 -63.58 4.70 -9.02
C GLU A 902 -64.86 4.48 -9.85
N SER A 903 -65.64 5.54 -10.13
CA SER A 903 -66.81 5.47 -11.03
C SER A 903 -66.47 5.47 -12.53
N GLY A 904 -65.22 5.80 -12.89
CA GLY A 904 -64.71 5.84 -14.27
C GLY A 904 -64.14 4.51 -14.79
N SER A 905 -64.17 3.44 -14.00
CA SER A 905 -63.58 2.13 -14.35
C SER A 905 -64.58 0.95 -14.34
N GLN A 906 -65.86 1.18 -14.64
CA GLN A 906 -66.82 0.12 -15.00
C GLN A 906 -67.39 0.30 -16.41
#